data_AF-A0A8H4LYN5-F1
#
_entry.id   AF-A0A8H4LYN5-F1
#
_cell.length_a   1.000
_cell.length_b   1.000
_cell.length_c   1.000
_cell.angle_alpha   90.00
_cell.angle_beta   90.00
_cell.angle_gamma   90.00
#
_symmetry.space_group_name_H-M   'P 1'
#
loop_
_entity.id
_entity.type
_entity.pdbx_description
1 polymer ?
#
loop_
_entity_poly.entity_id
_entity_poly.type
_entity_poly.pdbx_seq_one_letter_code
_entity_poly.pdbx_strand_id
1 'polypeptide(L)'
;MSSDITITGFVSRDVRFPTSLDKTGSDAMNAAGDYSAAYCILETNAQYSGHGMTFTIGRGNDLVCAAINHVADRVRAKTLASLVADWGQTWRYLVSDSQLRWIGPEKGVIHLALGAVVNALWDLWAKVLGKPVWRVVADMTPEQLVDCIDFRYITDAITPEEALAMLRAREDGKVARLQDALDNRAVPAYTTSAGWLGYDEDRMRGLLREALEQGYKHFKLKVGGGLDEDRRRLSIARDIIGYDRGNVLMVDANQVWSVPEAVEHIRHLSDFKPWFIEEPTSPDDIVGHKTIREALKPLGIGVATGEMCQNRVIFKQLLMTGAIDVCQVDACRLGGVNEVLAVLLMAAKYGVPVVPHSGGVGLPEYTQHLSTIDYVVVSGKRSVLEYVDHLHEHFLHPSAIKDGYYQTPLESGYSVEMKPESMDKILTAHLSGSRSLKSNRQPVQQHPPDQMVQMAQHPEDDRIICSIEKLADFEHYKAWYVDITVGLKALGLLGHINGQSPSPGLSHGADKLNEWNHDDTRAVRFLLLTIARELKRAVFENGWTEETTALKTLELIRDSAAEVSETTVEETIRVMFFLDPRKFDLETLAEKCKVRWTQIKTLYPDMKFKTFISLAQEGVIRRTCSLCCHQDYREIETDHDGVEEEEADEHL
;
A
#
# COMPACT_ATOMS: atom_id res chain seq x y z
N MET A 1 0.88 -15.30 36.79
CA MET A 1 -0.26 -15.83 36.02
C MET A 1 -0.10 -15.73 34.49
N SER A 2 1.07 -15.35 33.94
CA SER A 2 1.31 -15.27 32.48
C SER A 2 1.84 -16.56 31.84
N SER A 3 2.23 -17.57 32.63
CA SER A 3 2.94 -18.78 32.14
C SER A 3 2.11 -19.66 31.22
N ASP A 4 0.78 -19.55 31.25
CA ASP A 4 -0.12 -20.54 30.65
C ASP A 4 -0.79 -20.03 29.36
N ILE A 5 -0.58 -18.76 28.98
CA ILE A 5 -1.17 -18.19 27.76
C ILE A 5 -0.24 -18.47 26.58
N THR A 6 -0.72 -19.26 25.63
CA THR A 6 -0.03 -19.64 24.40
C THR A 6 -0.80 -19.11 23.21
N ILE A 7 -0.12 -18.49 22.26
CA ILE A 7 -0.71 -18.07 20.99
C ILE A 7 -0.95 -19.33 20.15
N THR A 8 -2.22 -19.69 19.96
CA THR A 8 -2.63 -20.93 19.26
C THR A 8 -2.82 -20.71 17.76
N GLY A 9 -3.13 -19.48 17.37
CA GLY A 9 -3.45 -19.13 15.99
C GLY A 9 -3.46 -17.62 15.77
N PHE A 10 -3.80 -17.23 14.55
CA PHE A 10 -4.01 -15.85 14.18
C PHE A 10 -4.98 -15.74 13.00
N VAL A 11 -5.61 -14.58 12.89
CA VAL A 11 -6.52 -14.24 11.78
C VAL A 11 -6.16 -12.85 11.26
N SER A 12 -5.90 -12.74 9.95
CA SER A 12 -5.85 -11.45 9.26
C SER A 12 -7.22 -11.07 8.70
N ARG A 13 -7.66 -9.82 8.82
CA ARG A 13 -8.88 -9.31 8.18
C ARG A 13 -8.56 -8.09 7.31
N ASP A 14 -9.07 -8.11 6.08
CA ASP A 14 -9.05 -6.97 5.17
C ASP A 14 -10.34 -6.16 5.37
N VAL A 15 -10.22 -5.02 6.05
CA VAL A 15 -11.36 -4.15 6.39
C VAL A 15 -11.18 -2.81 5.66
N ARG A 16 -12.19 -2.38 4.89
CA ARG A 16 -12.13 -1.15 4.05
C ARG A 16 -13.39 -0.30 4.14
N PHE A 17 -13.30 0.87 4.75
CA PHE A 17 -14.41 1.80 4.91
C PHE A 17 -14.56 2.67 3.65
N PRO A 18 -15.79 2.87 3.13
CA PRO A 18 -16.03 3.61 1.88
C PRO A 18 -15.97 5.14 2.09
N THR A 19 -14.90 5.64 2.72
CA THR A 19 -14.69 7.08 3.00
C THR A 19 -14.50 7.91 1.73
N SER A 20 -14.22 7.28 0.59
CA SER A 20 -14.21 7.98 -0.70
C SER A 20 -15.57 8.55 -1.09
N LEU A 21 -16.69 8.02 -0.57
CA LEU A 21 -18.04 8.46 -0.92
C LEU A 21 -18.35 9.89 -0.46
N ASP A 22 -17.78 10.33 0.67
CA ASP A 22 -17.97 11.68 1.21
C ASP A 22 -16.67 12.52 1.23
N LYS A 23 -15.62 12.01 0.57
CA LYS A 23 -14.28 12.60 0.45
C LYS A 23 -13.58 12.84 1.79
N THR A 24 -13.98 12.14 2.84
CA THR A 24 -13.28 12.13 4.12
C THR A 24 -11.83 11.68 3.92
N GLY A 25 -10.88 12.40 4.52
CA GLY A 25 -9.46 12.09 4.39
C GLY A 25 -8.81 12.57 3.09
N SER A 26 -9.51 13.30 2.23
CA SER A 26 -8.95 13.80 0.97
C SER A 26 -7.88 14.88 1.16
N ASP A 27 -6.78 14.72 0.44
CA ASP A 27 -5.65 15.64 0.43
C ASP A 27 -5.06 15.80 -1.00
N ALA A 28 -3.96 16.56 -1.12
CA ALA A 28 -3.37 16.91 -2.42
C ALA A 28 -2.75 15.71 -3.16
N MET A 29 -2.32 14.68 -2.43
CA MET A 29 -1.77 13.44 -2.98
C MET A 29 -2.85 12.36 -3.13
N ASN A 30 -3.73 12.28 -2.13
CA ASN A 30 -4.73 11.23 -1.97
C ASN A 30 -6.14 11.81 -2.15
N ALA A 31 -6.55 11.98 -3.41
CA ALA A 31 -7.82 12.63 -3.74
C ALA A 31 -9.08 11.90 -3.22
N ALA A 32 -9.02 10.56 -3.08
CA ALA A 32 -10.13 9.74 -2.59
C ALA A 32 -9.65 8.37 -2.07
N GLY A 33 -9.21 8.33 -0.80
CA GLY A 33 -8.85 7.09 -0.11
C GLY A 33 -10.05 6.40 0.52
N ASP A 34 -10.06 5.07 0.51
CA ASP A 34 -10.96 4.25 1.33
C ASP A 34 -10.18 3.82 2.58
N TYR A 35 -10.39 4.51 3.70
CA TYR A 35 -9.71 4.20 4.96
C TYR A 35 -9.86 2.73 5.26
N SER A 36 -8.75 2.05 5.49
CA SER A 36 -8.70 0.60 5.57
C SER A 36 -7.79 0.16 6.71
N ALA A 37 -8.13 -0.97 7.32
CA ALA A 37 -7.32 -1.63 8.32
C ALA A 37 -6.91 -3.00 7.80
N ALA A 38 -5.60 -3.24 7.69
CA ALA A 38 -5.08 -4.60 7.59
C ALA A 38 -4.93 -5.11 9.02
N TYR A 39 -5.96 -5.83 9.46
CA TYR A 39 -6.19 -6.16 10.85
C TYR A 39 -5.60 -7.53 11.20
N CYS A 40 -5.08 -7.68 12.42
CA CYS A 40 -4.45 -8.89 12.96
C CYS A 40 -5.07 -9.24 14.31
N ILE A 41 -5.56 -10.47 14.43
CA ILE A 41 -6.04 -11.05 15.69
C ILE A 41 -5.12 -12.20 16.05
N LEU A 42 -4.49 -12.15 17.22
CA LEU A 42 -3.74 -13.25 17.82
C LEU A 42 -4.69 -14.03 18.74
N GLU A 43 -4.90 -15.30 18.42
CA GLU A 43 -5.75 -16.21 19.18
C GLU A 43 -4.92 -16.95 20.22
N THR A 44 -5.50 -17.20 21.40
CA THR A 44 -4.80 -17.91 22.48
C THR A 44 -5.60 -19.12 22.97
N ASN A 45 -4.97 -19.94 23.81
CA ASN A 45 -5.63 -21.00 24.57
C ASN A 45 -6.44 -20.49 25.78
N ALA A 46 -6.56 -19.18 25.95
CA ALA A 46 -7.26 -18.52 27.05
C ALA A 46 -8.32 -17.55 26.51
N GLN A 47 -9.03 -16.86 27.42
CA GLN A 47 -10.07 -15.88 27.07
C GLN A 47 -9.56 -14.60 26.40
N TYR A 48 -8.24 -14.40 26.35
CA TYR A 48 -7.63 -13.19 25.80
C TYR A 48 -7.27 -13.37 24.33
N SER A 49 -7.45 -12.32 23.55
CA SER A 49 -6.94 -12.20 22.18
C SER A 49 -6.22 -10.87 22.02
N GLY A 50 -5.18 -10.87 21.19
CA GLY A 50 -4.40 -9.68 20.86
C GLY A 50 -4.90 -9.07 19.56
N HIS A 51 -5.20 -7.79 19.57
CA HIS A 51 -5.72 -7.07 18.41
C HIS A 51 -4.72 -6.00 17.99
N GLY A 52 -4.35 -6.05 16.72
CA GLY A 52 -3.49 -5.07 16.11
C GLY A 52 -3.91 -4.83 14.67
N MET A 53 -3.36 -3.78 14.06
CA MET A 53 -3.68 -3.39 12.70
C MET A 53 -2.62 -2.43 12.17
N THR A 54 -2.56 -2.32 10.85
CA THR A 54 -2.02 -1.13 10.19
C THR A 54 -3.10 -0.42 9.40
N PHE A 55 -2.91 0.88 9.23
CA PHE A 55 -3.74 1.72 8.39
C PHE A 55 -3.27 1.67 6.92
N THR A 56 -4.23 1.60 5.98
CA THR A 56 -4.03 1.85 4.55
C THR A 56 -5.23 2.61 3.98
N ILE A 57 -5.19 2.98 2.71
CA ILE A 57 -6.24 3.80 2.05
C ILE A 57 -6.96 3.07 0.90
N GLY A 58 -7.09 1.74 0.99
CA GLY A 58 -7.92 0.94 0.09
C GLY A 58 -7.12 -0.12 -0.66
N ARG A 59 -6.73 0.17 -1.91
CA ARG A 59 -5.94 -0.78 -2.73
C ARG A 59 -4.60 -1.08 -2.06
N GLY A 60 -4.24 -2.37 -2.00
CA GLY A 60 -3.02 -2.85 -1.34
C GLY A 60 -3.22 -3.28 0.11
N ASN A 61 -4.39 -3.05 0.72
CA ASN A 61 -4.68 -3.54 2.07
C ASN A 61 -4.56 -5.07 2.16
N ASP A 62 -5.01 -5.77 1.11
CA ASP A 62 -4.91 -7.23 0.94
C ASP A 62 -3.45 -7.72 0.93
N LEU A 63 -2.53 -6.95 0.34
CA LEU A 63 -1.10 -7.28 0.35
C LEU A 63 -0.53 -7.20 1.76
N VAL A 64 -0.95 -6.21 2.56
CA VAL A 64 -0.51 -6.11 3.95
C VAL A 64 -1.11 -7.22 4.80
N CYS A 65 -2.38 -7.59 4.60
CA CYS A 65 -2.98 -8.77 5.26
C CYS A 65 -2.20 -10.06 4.94
N ALA A 66 -1.78 -10.25 3.69
CA ALA A 66 -0.95 -11.39 3.31
C ALA A 66 0.41 -11.36 4.02
N ALA A 67 1.05 -10.20 4.13
CA ALA A 67 2.31 -10.04 4.85
C ALA A 67 2.14 -10.26 6.38
N ILE A 68 1.03 -9.84 6.97
CA ILE A 68 0.69 -10.10 8.39
C ILE A 68 0.70 -11.60 8.66
N ASN A 69 0.15 -12.42 7.75
CA ASN A 69 0.14 -13.87 7.93
C ASN A 69 1.55 -14.47 8.02
N HIS A 70 2.52 -13.94 7.27
CA HIS A 70 3.91 -14.40 7.34
C HIS A 70 4.60 -13.99 8.66
N VAL A 71 4.33 -12.78 9.17
CA VAL A 71 4.93 -12.31 10.43
C VAL A 71 4.26 -12.98 11.63
N ALA A 72 2.93 -13.09 11.65
CA ALA A 72 2.16 -13.66 12.74
C ALA A 72 2.41 -15.16 12.93
N ASP A 73 2.73 -15.90 11.87
CA ASP A 73 3.08 -17.32 11.99
C ASP A 73 4.30 -17.57 12.87
N ARG A 74 5.23 -16.60 12.93
CA ARG A 74 6.42 -16.67 13.79
C ARG A 74 6.09 -16.63 15.27
N VAL A 75 4.91 -16.14 15.67
CA VAL A 75 4.49 -16.11 17.09
C VAL A 75 3.56 -17.26 17.46
N ARG A 76 3.14 -18.08 16.49
CA ARG A 76 2.33 -19.28 16.74
C ARG A 76 3.08 -20.25 17.67
N ALA A 77 2.34 -20.86 18.58
CA ALA A 77 2.80 -21.82 19.60
C ALA A 77 3.82 -21.25 20.60
N LYS A 78 4.07 -19.94 20.62
CA LYS A 78 4.88 -19.29 21.65
C LYS A 78 3.99 -18.89 22.83
N THR A 79 4.55 -19.00 24.03
CA THR A 79 3.89 -18.47 25.23
C THR A 79 4.03 -16.96 25.28
N LEU A 80 2.98 -16.26 25.71
CA LEU A 80 3.02 -14.81 25.91
C LEU A 80 4.14 -14.43 26.87
N ALA A 81 4.31 -15.20 27.96
CA ALA A 81 5.39 -14.98 28.92
C ALA A 81 6.79 -15.00 28.29
N SER A 82 7.05 -15.87 27.31
CA SER A 82 8.38 -15.91 26.66
C SER A 82 8.60 -14.73 25.72
N LEU A 83 7.54 -14.23 25.07
CA LEU A 83 7.61 -13.08 24.18
C LEU A 83 7.78 -11.75 24.93
N VAL A 84 7.15 -11.59 26.10
CA VAL A 84 7.19 -10.33 26.86
C VAL A 84 8.28 -10.30 27.93
N ALA A 85 9.02 -11.39 28.11
CA ALA A 85 10.15 -11.44 29.04
C ALA A 85 11.31 -10.54 28.58
N ASP A 86 11.49 -10.41 27.26
CA ASP A 86 12.47 -9.54 26.63
C ASP A 86 11.89 -9.00 25.32
N TRP A 87 11.35 -7.78 25.39
CA TRP A 87 10.68 -7.13 24.27
C TRP A 87 11.65 -6.79 23.14
N GLY A 88 12.87 -6.37 23.45
CA GLY A 88 13.91 -6.06 22.47
C GLY A 88 14.30 -7.32 21.68
N GLN A 89 14.47 -8.46 22.35
CA GLN A 89 14.73 -9.74 21.71
C GLN A 89 13.54 -10.22 20.87
N THR A 90 12.31 -10.09 21.37
CA THR A 90 11.10 -10.43 20.60
C THR A 90 10.96 -9.58 19.35
N TRP A 91 11.14 -8.27 19.46
CA TRP A 91 11.11 -7.37 18.31
C TRP A 91 12.20 -7.76 17.31
N ARG A 92 13.43 -7.97 17.79
CA ARG A 92 14.56 -8.43 16.98
C ARG A 92 14.26 -9.74 16.26
N TYR A 93 13.65 -10.71 16.93
CA TYR A 93 13.27 -12.01 16.38
C TYR A 93 12.26 -11.88 15.22
N LEU A 94 11.30 -10.97 15.33
CA LEU A 94 10.29 -10.73 14.30
C LEU A 94 10.88 -9.96 13.11
N VAL A 95 11.66 -8.91 13.37
CA VAL A 95 12.21 -8.06 12.30
C VAL A 95 13.45 -8.66 11.61
N SER A 96 14.08 -9.69 12.20
CA SER A 96 15.38 -10.21 11.73
C SER A 96 15.33 -11.48 10.91
N ASP A 97 14.15 -11.95 10.52
CA ASP A 97 14.05 -12.97 9.50
C ASP A 97 14.68 -12.48 8.20
N SER A 98 15.77 -13.10 7.74
CA SER A 98 16.55 -12.58 6.62
C SER A 98 15.75 -12.52 5.31
N GLN A 99 14.80 -13.44 5.10
CA GLN A 99 13.98 -13.48 3.89
C GLN A 99 12.91 -12.37 3.94
N LEU A 100 12.24 -12.19 5.08
CA LEU A 100 11.28 -11.09 5.26
C LEU A 100 11.98 -9.72 5.31
N ARG A 101 13.20 -9.65 5.83
CA ARG A 101 14.02 -8.43 5.75
C ARG A 101 14.31 -8.04 4.30
N TRP A 102 14.55 -9.01 3.42
CA TRP A 102 14.95 -8.72 2.04
C TRP A 102 13.90 -7.93 1.25
N ILE A 103 12.62 -8.08 1.61
CA ILE A 103 11.50 -7.36 0.98
C ILE A 103 11.17 -6.01 1.64
N GLY A 104 11.96 -5.57 2.63
CA GLY A 104 11.93 -4.23 3.23
C GLY A 104 13.27 -3.54 3.00
N PRO A 105 14.26 -3.76 3.89
CA PRO A 105 14.16 -4.08 5.31
C PRO A 105 13.64 -2.88 6.11
N GLU A 106 12.87 -3.15 7.17
CA GLU A 106 12.36 -2.12 8.10
C GLU A 106 11.63 -0.97 7.34
N LYS A 107 10.85 -1.31 6.30
CA LYS A 107 10.04 -0.37 5.52
C LYS A 107 8.92 -1.09 4.75
N GLY A 108 7.95 -0.32 4.26
CA GLY A 108 6.93 -0.80 3.32
C GLY A 108 6.02 -1.90 3.89
N VAL A 109 5.43 -2.69 2.99
CA VAL A 109 4.38 -3.68 3.30
C VAL A 109 4.77 -4.63 4.44
N ILE A 110 6.00 -5.17 4.43
CA ILE A 110 6.43 -6.13 5.46
C ILE A 110 6.60 -5.48 6.83
N HIS A 111 6.96 -4.21 6.89
CA HIS A 111 7.16 -3.49 8.15
C HIS A 111 5.85 -2.98 8.72
N LEU A 112 4.89 -2.62 7.86
CA LEU A 112 3.50 -2.39 8.26
C LEU A 112 2.89 -3.66 8.88
N ALA A 113 3.13 -4.82 8.26
CA ALA A 113 2.72 -6.11 8.81
C ALA A 113 3.39 -6.41 10.16
N LEU A 114 4.68 -6.10 10.30
CA LEU A 114 5.38 -6.18 11.59
C LEU A 114 4.71 -5.29 12.64
N GLY A 115 4.41 -4.04 12.31
CA GLY A 115 3.74 -3.10 13.21
C GLY A 115 2.40 -3.64 13.72
N ALA A 116 1.58 -4.19 12.83
CA ALA A 116 0.31 -4.81 13.19
C ALA A 116 0.47 -5.99 14.18
N VAL A 117 1.44 -6.88 13.95
CA VAL A 117 1.68 -8.05 14.82
C VAL A 117 2.29 -7.65 16.16
N VAL A 118 3.27 -6.73 16.16
CA VAL A 118 3.88 -6.22 17.39
C VAL A 118 2.83 -5.51 18.26
N ASN A 119 2.00 -4.66 17.67
CA ASN A 119 0.94 -3.97 18.40
C ASN A 119 -0.13 -4.96 18.92
N ALA A 120 -0.45 -6.03 18.18
CA ALA A 120 -1.34 -7.09 18.68
C ALA A 120 -0.76 -7.83 19.90
N LEU A 121 0.56 -8.03 19.96
CA LEU A 121 1.21 -8.58 21.15
C LEU A 121 1.14 -7.62 22.34
N TRP A 122 1.34 -6.31 22.12
CA TRP A 122 1.20 -5.29 23.16
C TRP A 122 -0.23 -5.21 23.69
N ASP A 123 -1.23 -5.25 22.80
CA ASP A 123 -2.64 -5.32 23.17
C ASP A 123 -2.96 -6.57 24.01
N LEU A 124 -2.53 -7.76 23.55
CA LEU A 124 -2.70 -9.02 24.28
C LEU A 124 -2.10 -8.93 25.68
N TRP A 125 -0.87 -8.43 25.79
CA TRP A 125 -0.18 -8.32 27.05
C TRP A 125 -0.88 -7.35 28.01
N ALA A 126 -1.30 -6.20 27.51
CA ALA A 126 -2.03 -5.18 28.25
C ALA A 126 -3.38 -5.71 28.77
N LYS A 127 -4.12 -6.47 27.96
CA LYS A 127 -5.35 -7.18 28.36
C LYS A 127 -5.12 -8.19 29.48
N VAL A 128 -4.06 -9.00 29.36
CA VAL A 128 -3.69 -9.98 30.40
C VAL A 128 -3.31 -9.30 31.72
N LEU A 129 -2.68 -8.12 31.65
CA LEU A 129 -2.33 -7.32 32.82
C LEU A 129 -3.52 -6.50 33.37
N GLY A 130 -4.64 -6.41 32.65
CA GLY A 130 -5.78 -5.59 33.02
C GLY A 130 -5.48 -4.09 33.00
N LYS A 131 -4.62 -3.63 32.07
CA LYS A 131 -4.17 -2.23 31.98
C LYS A 131 -4.20 -1.71 30.54
N PRO A 132 -4.42 -0.42 30.30
CA PRO A 132 -4.17 0.17 28.98
C PRO A 132 -2.67 0.17 28.68
N VAL A 133 -2.28 0.06 27.39
CA VAL A 133 -0.86 0.00 26.98
C VAL A 133 -0.03 1.17 27.53
N TRP A 134 -0.58 2.40 27.60
CA TRP A 134 0.18 3.54 28.12
C TRP A 134 0.54 3.35 29.59
N ARG A 135 -0.35 2.72 30.36
CA ARG A 135 -0.14 2.44 31.78
C ARG A 135 0.83 1.29 31.98
N VAL A 136 0.80 0.27 31.10
CA VAL A 136 1.81 -0.80 31.10
C VAL A 136 3.21 -0.20 30.98
N VAL A 137 3.42 0.69 30.00
CA VAL A 137 4.72 1.36 29.81
C VAL A 137 5.03 2.33 30.95
N ALA A 138 4.04 3.09 31.45
CA ALA A 138 4.27 4.02 32.55
C ALA A 138 4.64 3.33 33.88
N ASP A 139 4.20 2.10 34.09
CA ASP A 139 4.55 1.31 35.27
C ASP A 139 5.91 0.60 35.16
N MET A 140 6.56 0.61 33.98
CA MET A 140 7.91 0.06 33.80
C MET A 140 8.96 0.87 34.56
N THR A 141 10.02 0.19 35.01
CA THR A 141 11.26 0.88 35.36
C THR A 141 11.95 1.41 34.09
N PRO A 142 12.81 2.43 34.21
CA PRO A 142 13.63 2.90 33.09
C PRO A 142 14.38 1.80 32.35
N GLU A 143 14.91 0.80 33.07
CA GLU A 143 15.62 -0.35 32.50
C GLU A 143 14.69 -1.21 31.63
N GLN A 144 13.50 -1.54 32.14
CA GLN A 144 12.52 -2.33 31.40
C GLN A 144 12.06 -1.65 30.11
N LEU A 145 11.94 -0.31 30.10
CA LEU A 145 11.61 0.44 28.89
C LEU A 145 12.76 0.39 27.88
N VAL A 146 14.00 0.58 28.33
CA VAL A 146 15.19 0.46 27.46
C VAL A 146 15.30 -0.95 26.87
N ASP A 147 15.02 -1.98 27.65
CA ASP A 147 15.01 -3.38 27.20
C ASP A 147 13.92 -3.68 26.16
N CYS A 148 12.94 -2.78 25.97
CA CYS A 148 11.97 -2.92 24.89
C CYS A 148 12.53 -2.52 23.51
N ILE A 149 13.69 -1.86 23.45
CA ILE A 149 14.16 -1.19 22.24
C ILE A 149 15.32 -1.95 21.58
N ASP A 150 15.22 -2.11 20.26
CA ASP A 150 16.35 -2.49 19.43
C ASP A 150 17.20 -1.28 19.02
N PHE A 151 18.35 -1.09 19.68
CA PHE A 151 19.28 0.00 19.42
C PHE A 151 20.14 -0.16 18.16
N ARG A 152 20.00 -1.25 17.40
CA ARG A 152 20.75 -1.42 16.15
C ARG A 152 20.47 -0.26 15.20
N TYR A 153 21.55 0.31 14.67
CA TYR A 153 21.60 1.46 13.74
C TYR A 153 21.30 2.83 14.33
N ILE A 154 21.06 2.94 15.64
CA ILE A 154 20.76 4.22 16.30
C ILE A 154 21.73 4.59 17.43
N THR A 155 22.73 3.75 17.74
CA THR A 155 23.71 4.01 18.82
C THR A 155 24.59 5.24 18.59
N ASP A 156 24.74 5.68 17.34
CA ASP A 156 25.40 6.93 16.96
C ASP A 156 24.54 8.17 17.26
N ALA A 157 23.25 7.98 17.53
CA ALA A 157 22.33 9.05 17.91
C ALA A 157 21.87 8.95 19.36
N ILE A 158 21.61 7.75 19.86
CA ILE A 158 21.23 7.47 21.25
C ILE A 158 21.70 6.07 21.66
N THR A 159 22.48 6.00 22.73
CA THR A 159 22.91 4.73 23.33
C THR A 159 21.89 4.24 24.38
N PRO A 160 21.87 2.94 24.72
CA PRO A 160 21.07 2.43 25.84
C PRO A 160 21.35 3.16 27.15
N GLU A 161 22.61 3.52 27.41
CA GLU A 161 23.03 4.22 28.63
C GLU A 161 22.50 5.65 28.68
N GLU A 162 22.52 6.37 27.55
CA GLU A 162 21.93 7.71 27.44
C GLU A 162 20.41 7.66 27.60
N ALA A 163 19.74 6.71 26.94
CA ALA A 163 18.30 6.51 27.08
C ALA A 163 17.91 6.23 28.53
N LEU A 164 18.65 5.34 29.20
CA LEU A 164 18.45 5.02 30.61
C LEU A 164 18.65 6.23 31.52
N ALA A 165 19.72 7.01 31.30
CA ALA A 165 19.99 8.22 32.07
C ALA A 165 18.88 9.27 31.88
N MET A 166 18.40 9.45 30.65
CA MET A 166 17.28 10.36 30.34
C MET A 166 16.00 9.94 31.07
N LEU A 167 15.65 8.66 31.01
CA LEU A 167 14.43 8.14 31.65
C LEU A 167 14.50 8.23 33.18
N ARG A 168 15.65 7.91 33.79
CA ARG A 168 15.85 8.10 35.24
C ARG A 168 15.71 9.57 35.65
N ALA A 169 16.25 10.49 34.86
CA ALA A 169 16.06 11.93 35.09
C ALA A 169 14.61 12.39 34.89
N ARG A 170 13.77 11.60 34.22
CA ARG A 170 12.35 11.87 34.00
C ARG A 170 11.44 11.22 35.04
N GLU A 171 11.93 10.32 35.89
CA GLU A 171 11.12 9.83 37.02
C GLU A 171 10.67 10.98 37.93
N ASP A 172 11.48 12.04 38.04
CA ASP A 172 11.10 13.29 38.68
C ASP A 172 9.86 13.89 38.01
N GLY A 173 8.81 14.08 38.81
CA GLY A 173 7.51 14.61 38.37
C GLY A 173 6.59 13.60 37.68
N LYS A 174 7.00 12.33 37.49
CA LYS A 174 6.16 11.29 36.85
C LYS A 174 4.83 11.08 37.56
N VAL A 175 4.80 11.15 38.89
CA VAL A 175 3.57 11.05 39.69
C VAL A 175 2.57 12.16 39.34
N ALA A 176 3.04 13.40 39.17
CA ALA A 176 2.17 14.51 38.78
C ALA A 176 1.65 14.34 37.34
N ARG A 177 2.50 13.89 36.42
CA ARG A 177 2.10 13.64 35.03
C ARG A 177 1.14 12.45 34.89
N LEU A 178 1.29 11.43 35.74
CA LEU A 178 0.31 10.35 35.87
C LEU A 178 -1.05 10.88 36.32
N GLN A 179 -1.07 11.80 37.30
CA GLN A 179 -2.31 12.43 37.73
C GLN A 179 -2.95 13.26 36.60
N ASP A 180 -2.16 14.03 35.86
CA ASP A 180 -2.65 14.75 34.67
C ASP A 180 -3.28 13.81 33.64
N ALA A 181 -2.72 12.61 33.43
CA ALA A 181 -3.30 11.62 32.52
C ALA A 181 -4.66 11.14 33.05
N LEU A 182 -4.76 10.80 34.34
CA LEU A 182 -6.03 10.40 34.96
C LEU A 182 -7.08 11.52 34.95
N ASP A 183 -6.65 12.77 34.97
CA ASP A 183 -7.51 13.95 34.91
C ASP A 183 -7.86 14.39 33.47
N ASN A 184 -7.44 13.63 32.45
CA ASN A 184 -7.63 13.96 31.03
C ASN A 184 -6.99 15.30 30.62
N ARG A 185 -5.78 15.55 31.13
CA ARG A 185 -4.96 16.76 30.90
C ARG A 185 -3.55 16.44 30.38
N ALA A 186 -3.26 15.17 30.06
CA ALA A 186 -1.98 14.76 29.49
C ALA A 186 -1.83 15.17 28.01
N VAL A 187 -2.87 14.96 27.19
CA VAL A 187 -2.78 15.05 25.74
C VAL A 187 -3.79 16.06 25.17
N PRO A 188 -3.39 17.33 25.00
CA PRO A 188 -4.10 18.29 24.16
C PRO A 188 -4.34 17.76 22.73
N ALA A 189 -5.50 18.06 22.15
CA ALA A 189 -5.83 17.68 20.79
C ALA A 189 -5.70 18.86 19.82
N TYR A 190 -5.35 18.56 18.57
CA TYR A 190 -5.57 19.44 17.42
C TYR A 190 -6.48 18.75 16.41
N THR A 191 -7.23 19.50 15.62
CA THR A 191 -8.15 18.92 14.62
C THR A 191 -7.68 19.15 13.19
N THR A 192 -7.85 18.13 12.36
CA THR A 192 -7.68 18.18 10.90
C THR A 192 -9.02 18.03 10.17
N SER A 193 -10.12 17.78 10.90
CA SER A 193 -11.45 17.49 10.32
C SER A 193 -12.01 18.64 9.46
N ALA A 194 -11.70 19.89 9.80
CA ALA A 194 -12.08 21.04 8.97
C ALA A 194 -11.17 21.24 7.75
N GLY A 195 -10.06 20.51 7.67
CA GLY A 195 -8.96 20.77 6.75
C GLY A 195 -8.99 20.01 5.43
N TRP A 196 -9.88 19.03 5.25
CA TRP A 196 -9.92 18.17 4.06
C TRP A 196 -10.15 18.94 2.77
N LEU A 197 -9.41 18.62 1.69
CA LEU A 197 -9.49 19.37 0.44
C LEU A 197 -10.87 19.24 -0.22
N GLY A 198 -11.54 18.11 -0.06
CA GLY A 198 -12.83 17.82 -0.70
C GLY A 198 -14.06 18.54 -0.12
N TYR A 199 -13.94 19.31 0.95
CA TYR A 199 -15.07 19.98 1.60
C TYR A 199 -15.34 21.37 1.01
N ASP A 200 -16.62 21.76 0.92
CA ASP A 200 -17.00 23.13 0.59
C ASP A 200 -16.70 24.11 1.73
N GLU A 201 -16.69 25.40 1.40
CA GLU A 201 -16.33 26.44 2.36
C GLU A 201 -17.32 26.54 3.53
N ASP A 202 -18.61 26.29 3.32
CA ASP A 202 -19.62 26.42 4.38
C ASP A 202 -19.48 25.31 5.41
N ARG A 203 -19.22 24.08 4.96
CA ARG A 203 -18.85 22.95 5.81
C ARG A 203 -17.57 23.26 6.59
N MET A 204 -16.53 23.78 5.92
CA MET A 204 -15.28 24.17 6.60
C MET A 204 -15.53 25.22 7.69
N ARG A 205 -16.33 26.26 7.41
CA ARG A 205 -16.66 27.31 8.39
C ARG A 205 -17.42 26.74 9.59
N GLY A 206 -18.36 25.82 9.36
CA GLY A 206 -19.10 25.12 10.42
C GLY A 206 -18.16 24.36 11.34
N LEU A 207 -17.35 23.47 10.76
CA LEU A 207 -16.41 22.61 11.50
C LEU A 207 -15.37 23.42 12.32
N LEU A 208 -14.87 24.54 11.78
CA LEU A 208 -13.95 25.40 12.54
C LEU A 208 -14.61 26.07 13.76
N ARG A 209 -15.88 26.48 13.66
CA ARG A 209 -16.63 27.05 14.79
C ARG A 209 -16.93 25.99 15.84
N GLU A 210 -17.39 24.83 15.41
CA GLU A 210 -17.64 23.68 16.29
C GLU A 210 -16.37 23.26 17.03
N ALA A 211 -15.22 23.20 16.35
CA ALA A 211 -13.95 22.89 16.99
C ALA A 211 -13.53 23.96 18.03
N LEU A 212 -13.78 25.25 17.77
CA LEU A 212 -13.54 26.30 18.78
C LEU A 212 -14.44 26.11 20.02
N GLU A 213 -15.73 25.77 19.81
CA GLU A 213 -16.69 25.50 20.88
C GLU A 213 -16.32 24.26 21.69
N GLN A 214 -15.75 23.24 21.05
CA GLN A 214 -15.23 22.03 21.71
C GLN A 214 -13.90 22.25 22.45
N GLY A 215 -13.32 23.46 22.37
CA GLY A 215 -12.14 23.86 23.14
C GLY A 215 -10.80 23.68 22.43
N TYR A 216 -10.79 23.30 21.15
CA TYR A 216 -9.54 23.17 20.38
C TYR A 216 -8.80 24.50 20.28
N LYS A 217 -7.46 24.42 20.27
CA LYS A 217 -6.55 25.55 20.10
C LYS A 217 -5.60 25.41 18.91
N HIS A 218 -5.61 24.26 18.25
CA HIS A 218 -4.69 23.93 17.16
C HIS A 218 -5.50 23.34 16.00
N PHE A 219 -5.24 23.81 14.79
CA PHE A 219 -6.04 23.53 13.60
C PHE A 219 -5.11 23.25 12.42
N LYS A 220 -5.31 22.13 11.72
CA LYS A 220 -4.53 21.78 10.52
C LYS A 220 -5.41 21.86 9.27
N LEU A 221 -4.90 22.51 8.22
CA LEU A 221 -5.55 22.55 6.90
C LEU A 221 -4.65 21.90 5.85
N LYS A 222 -5.26 21.12 4.94
CA LYS A 222 -4.57 20.59 3.77
C LYS A 222 -4.31 21.70 2.74
N VAL A 223 -3.15 21.67 2.09
CA VAL A 223 -2.69 22.58 1.03
C VAL A 223 -2.04 21.79 -0.11
N GLY A 224 -1.68 22.46 -1.22
CA GLY A 224 -0.99 21.80 -2.33
C GLY A 224 -1.87 21.49 -3.55
N GLY A 225 -3.18 21.71 -3.45
CA GLY A 225 -4.10 21.61 -4.60
C GLY A 225 -4.01 22.80 -5.57
N GLY A 226 -3.62 23.98 -5.06
CA GLY A 226 -3.41 25.19 -5.86
C GLY A 226 -3.28 26.44 -4.99
N LEU A 227 -2.33 27.32 -5.31
CA LEU A 227 -1.95 28.42 -4.42
C LEU A 227 -3.11 29.40 -4.11
N ASP A 228 -3.91 29.75 -5.11
CA ASP A 228 -5.06 30.67 -4.91
C ASP A 228 -6.16 30.06 -4.04
N GLU A 229 -6.37 28.75 -4.15
CA GLU A 229 -7.31 28.02 -3.30
C GLU A 229 -6.78 27.92 -1.88
N ASP A 230 -5.50 27.56 -1.71
CA ASP A 230 -4.83 27.48 -0.41
C ASP A 230 -4.92 28.84 0.32
N ARG A 231 -4.60 29.95 -0.36
CA ARG A 231 -4.73 31.30 0.21
C ARG A 231 -6.16 31.61 0.64
N ARG A 232 -7.16 31.25 -0.19
CA ARG A 232 -8.57 31.49 0.11
C ARG A 232 -9.01 30.72 1.35
N ARG A 233 -8.71 29.42 1.41
CA ARG A 233 -9.04 28.54 2.54
C ARG A 233 -8.37 29.00 3.84
N LEU A 234 -7.09 29.35 3.79
CA LEU A 234 -6.36 29.83 4.96
C LEU A 234 -6.86 31.21 5.43
N SER A 235 -7.30 32.08 4.51
CA SER A 235 -7.96 33.34 4.87
C SER A 235 -9.24 33.08 5.67
N ILE A 236 -10.12 32.20 5.17
CA ILE A 236 -11.36 31.85 5.86
C ILE A 236 -11.06 31.24 7.24
N ALA A 237 -10.06 30.35 7.32
CA ALA A 237 -9.66 29.77 8.59
C ALA A 237 -9.21 30.84 9.58
N ARG A 238 -8.37 31.78 9.14
CA ARG A 238 -7.88 32.89 9.98
C ARG A 238 -8.96 33.90 10.37
N ASP A 239 -9.95 34.15 9.53
CA ASP A 239 -11.10 34.99 9.88
C ASP A 239 -11.90 34.39 11.05
N ILE A 240 -11.97 33.05 11.13
CA ILE A 240 -12.69 32.34 12.19
C ILE A 240 -11.84 32.16 13.45
N ILE A 241 -10.66 31.55 13.33
CA ILE A 241 -9.83 31.19 14.49
C ILE A 241 -9.01 32.39 15.01
N GLY A 242 -8.77 33.40 14.18
CA GLY A 242 -8.00 34.60 14.52
C GLY A 242 -6.49 34.41 14.50
N TYR A 243 -5.76 35.52 14.46
CA TYR A 243 -4.29 35.55 14.55
C TYR A 243 -3.77 35.63 16.00
N ASP A 244 -4.47 36.36 16.88
CA ASP A 244 -3.98 36.71 18.23
C ASP A 244 -4.87 36.17 19.36
N ARG A 245 -5.64 35.10 19.09
CA ARG A 245 -6.58 34.48 20.06
C ARG A 245 -5.98 33.28 20.81
N GLY A 246 -4.68 33.05 20.68
CA GLY A 246 -4.00 31.85 21.20
C GLY A 246 -4.31 30.58 20.38
N ASN A 247 -4.80 30.73 19.15
CA ASN A 247 -5.09 29.63 18.24
C ASN A 247 -3.97 29.45 17.22
N VAL A 248 -3.52 28.21 17.04
CA VAL A 248 -2.40 27.82 16.18
C VAL A 248 -2.93 27.19 14.89
N LEU A 249 -2.37 27.60 13.76
CA LEU A 249 -2.67 27.04 12.46
C LEU A 249 -1.46 26.22 11.98
N MET A 250 -1.71 25.05 11.43
CA MET A 250 -0.73 24.21 10.75
C MET A 250 -1.22 23.95 9.33
N VAL A 251 -0.30 23.67 8.41
CA VAL A 251 -0.63 23.30 7.04
C VAL A 251 0.08 22.02 6.65
N ASP A 252 -0.49 21.27 5.72
CA ASP A 252 -0.03 19.93 5.34
C ASP A 252 -0.18 19.74 3.82
N ALA A 253 0.92 19.41 3.15
CA ALA A 253 0.97 19.26 1.70
C ALA A 253 1.01 17.81 1.21
N ASN A 254 1.11 16.83 2.11
CA ASN A 254 1.15 15.41 1.77
C ASN A 254 2.13 15.09 0.62
N GLN A 255 3.35 15.62 0.73
CA GLN A 255 4.55 15.26 -0.05
C GLN A 255 4.56 15.76 -1.50
N VAL A 256 3.56 16.53 -1.94
CA VAL A 256 3.33 16.82 -3.37
C VAL A 256 4.39 17.68 -4.04
N TRP A 257 5.14 18.49 -3.29
CA TRP A 257 6.06 19.47 -3.88
C TRP A 257 7.50 18.98 -3.97
N SER A 258 8.20 19.51 -4.97
CA SER A 258 9.66 19.53 -4.97
C SER A 258 10.21 20.58 -3.99
N VAL A 259 11.51 20.51 -3.64
CA VAL A 259 12.12 21.44 -2.68
C VAL A 259 11.96 22.92 -3.02
N PRO A 260 12.26 23.40 -4.26
CA PRO A 260 12.09 24.82 -4.58
C PRO A 260 10.63 25.27 -4.53
N GLU A 261 9.74 24.40 -5.01
CA GLU A 261 8.30 24.63 -5.04
C GLU A 261 7.72 24.74 -3.63
N ALA A 262 8.08 23.84 -2.71
CA ALA A 262 7.66 23.90 -1.32
C ALA A 262 8.05 25.24 -0.66
N VAL A 263 9.28 25.71 -0.91
CA VAL A 263 9.77 27.00 -0.38
C VAL A 263 8.97 28.17 -0.96
N GLU A 264 8.72 28.16 -2.26
CA GLU A 264 7.95 29.21 -2.95
C GLU A 264 6.49 29.25 -2.46
N HIS A 265 5.82 28.10 -2.45
CA HIS A 265 4.43 27.99 -2.00
C HIS A 265 4.27 28.48 -0.56
N ILE A 266 5.09 28.00 0.37
CA ILE A 266 4.96 28.39 1.79
C ILE A 266 5.34 29.85 2.03
N ARG A 267 6.26 30.43 1.25
CA ARG A 267 6.50 31.89 1.27
C ARG A 267 5.23 32.67 0.97
N HIS A 268 4.48 32.25 -0.04
CA HIS A 268 3.20 32.88 -0.35
C HIS A 268 2.15 32.67 0.74
N LEU A 269 2.21 31.59 1.51
CA LEU A 269 1.28 31.33 2.62
C LEU A 269 1.73 31.91 3.97
N SER A 270 2.87 32.61 4.02
CA SER A 270 3.47 33.09 5.27
C SER A 270 2.65 34.13 6.03
N ASP A 271 1.84 34.94 5.32
CA ASP A 271 0.93 35.92 5.93
C ASP A 271 -0.06 35.27 6.91
N PHE A 272 -0.40 33.98 6.68
CA PHE A 272 -1.30 33.21 7.53
C PHE A 272 -0.61 32.62 8.77
N LYS A 273 0.69 32.87 8.96
CA LYS A 273 1.49 32.45 10.13
C LYS A 273 1.31 30.97 10.53
N PRO A 274 1.49 30.00 9.61
CA PRO A 274 1.46 28.59 10.01
C PRO A 274 2.59 28.29 10.99
N TRP A 275 2.34 27.48 12.02
CA TRP A 275 3.36 27.01 12.95
C TRP A 275 4.37 26.11 12.23
N PHE A 276 3.88 25.19 11.42
CA PHE A 276 4.70 24.38 10.53
C PHE A 276 3.97 24.04 9.24
N ILE A 277 4.76 23.68 8.22
CA ILE A 277 4.33 22.88 7.08
C ILE A 277 4.68 21.41 7.32
N GLU A 278 3.67 20.55 7.20
CA GLU A 278 3.78 19.08 7.26
C GLU A 278 3.96 18.48 5.88
N GLU A 279 4.87 17.50 5.82
CA GLU A 279 5.28 16.76 4.63
C GLU A 279 5.35 17.63 3.37
N PRO A 280 6.21 18.66 3.35
CA PRO A 280 6.31 19.53 2.18
C PRO A 280 6.85 18.82 0.94
N THR A 281 7.53 17.68 1.10
CA THR A 281 8.15 16.91 0.01
C THR A 281 8.23 15.42 0.40
N SER A 282 8.89 14.61 -0.43
CA SER A 282 9.06 13.17 -0.22
C SER A 282 9.51 12.82 1.21
N PRO A 283 8.87 11.83 1.87
CA PRO A 283 9.20 11.44 3.25
C PRO A 283 10.59 10.80 3.38
N ASP A 284 11.21 10.44 2.25
CA ASP A 284 12.57 9.91 2.19
C ASP A 284 13.63 11.00 1.99
N ASP A 285 13.24 12.24 1.66
CA ASP A 285 14.18 13.32 1.35
C ASP A 285 14.55 14.15 2.59
N ILE A 286 15.45 13.61 3.42
CA ILE A 286 15.98 14.29 4.62
C ILE A 286 16.67 15.61 4.26
N VAL A 287 17.45 15.62 3.17
CA VAL A 287 18.21 16.80 2.74
C VAL A 287 17.25 17.87 2.21
N GLY A 288 16.21 17.47 1.48
CA GLY A 288 15.15 18.35 1.03
C GLY A 288 14.41 18.98 2.19
N HIS A 289 13.95 18.20 3.18
CA HIS A 289 13.32 18.72 4.40
C HIS A 289 14.20 19.75 5.11
N LYS A 290 15.50 19.45 5.28
CA LYS A 290 16.46 20.41 5.87
C LYS A 290 16.57 21.69 5.06
N THR A 291 16.68 21.58 3.74
CA THR A 291 16.80 22.75 2.85
C THR A 291 15.56 23.63 2.93
N ILE A 292 14.37 23.02 2.93
CA ILE A 292 13.08 23.72 3.08
C ILE A 292 13.04 24.41 4.45
N ARG A 293 13.37 23.69 5.52
CA ARG A 293 13.40 24.22 6.88
C ARG A 293 14.31 25.44 7.02
N GLU A 294 15.53 25.36 6.50
CA GLU A 294 16.49 26.48 6.53
C GLU A 294 15.95 27.71 5.78
N ALA A 295 15.28 27.50 4.64
CA ALA A 295 14.68 28.57 3.85
C ALA A 295 13.44 29.22 4.50
N LEU A 296 12.67 28.46 5.29
CA LEU A 296 11.45 28.92 5.95
C LEU A 296 11.69 29.51 7.36
N LYS A 297 12.83 29.17 7.99
CA LYS A 297 13.21 29.68 9.32
C LYS A 297 13.12 31.21 9.47
N PRO A 298 13.55 32.06 8.50
CA PRO A 298 13.40 33.51 8.61
C PRO A 298 11.95 34.00 8.69
N LEU A 299 11.00 33.18 8.24
CA LEU A 299 9.56 33.47 8.28
C LEU A 299 8.92 32.98 9.58
N GLY A 300 9.67 32.29 10.45
CA GLY A 300 9.14 31.70 11.68
C GLY A 300 8.25 30.48 11.46
N ILE A 301 8.36 29.81 10.30
CA ILE A 301 7.57 28.63 9.94
C ILE A 301 8.47 27.40 10.08
N GLY A 302 8.04 26.43 10.89
CA GLY A 302 8.74 25.15 11.07
C GLY A 302 8.43 24.13 9.98
N VAL A 303 9.13 22.99 10.02
CA VAL A 303 8.88 21.84 9.15
C VAL A 303 8.55 20.60 9.98
N ALA A 304 7.49 19.90 9.62
CA ALA A 304 7.07 18.63 10.22
C ALA A 304 7.07 17.50 9.18
N THR A 305 7.40 16.29 9.60
CA THR A 305 7.24 15.07 8.80
C THR A 305 7.22 13.85 9.72
N GLY A 306 6.71 12.74 9.22
CA GLY A 306 6.93 11.45 9.85
C GLY A 306 5.84 10.40 9.65
N GLU A 307 4.62 10.76 9.21
CA GLU A 307 3.51 9.81 9.03
C GLU A 307 3.86 8.66 8.07
N MET A 308 4.71 8.94 7.08
CA MET A 308 5.25 7.95 6.15
C MET A 308 6.73 7.64 6.35
N CYS A 309 7.37 8.18 7.40
CA CYS A 309 8.76 7.86 7.73
C CYS A 309 8.89 6.39 8.12
N GLN A 310 9.70 5.66 7.34
CA GLN A 310 9.67 4.20 7.30
C GLN A 310 10.19 3.49 8.56
N ASN A 311 11.14 4.07 9.31
CA ASN A 311 11.76 3.44 10.47
C ASN A 311 12.52 4.44 11.36
N ARG A 312 12.98 3.97 12.53
CA ARG A 312 13.80 4.76 13.46
C ARG A 312 15.12 5.27 12.86
N VAL A 313 15.65 4.64 11.80
CA VAL A 313 16.92 5.05 11.17
C VAL A 313 16.74 6.31 10.30
N ILE A 314 15.58 6.47 9.66
CA ILE A 314 15.26 7.73 8.96
C ILE A 314 14.92 8.83 9.95
N PHE A 315 14.13 8.53 10.99
CA PHE A 315 13.92 9.49 12.09
C PHE A 315 15.22 9.96 12.74
N LYS A 316 16.17 9.04 12.96
CA LYS A 316 17.52 9.37 13.43
C LYS A 316 18.17 10.45 12.55
N GLN A 317 18.14 10.26 11.23
CA GLN A 317 18.75 11.20 10.28
C GLN A 317 18.02 12.55 10.27
N LEU A 318 16.69 12.55 10.27
CA LEU A 318 15.89 13.78 10.35
C LEU A 318 16.24 14.60 11.61
N LEU A 319 16.38 13.94 12.76
CA LEU A 319 16.69 14.58 14.03
C LEU A 319 18.16 15.04 14.11
N MET A 320 19.12 14.16 13.79
CA MET A 320 20.55 14.49 13.86
C MET A 320 20.96 15.62 12.90
N THR A 321 20.32 15.70 11.73
CA THR A 321 20.63 16.73 10.74
C THR A 321 19.91 18.05 11.01
N GLY A 322 18.95 18.06 11.94
CA GLY A 322 18.07 19.20 12.21
C GLY A 322 17.14 19.49 11.02
N ALA A 323 16.66 18.46 10.33
CA ALA A 323 15.81 18.61 9.15
C ALA A 323 14.37 19.03 9.49
N ILE A 324 13.93 18.80 10.72
CA ILE A 324 12.55 19.02 11.18
C ILE A 324 12.52 19.79 12.50
N ASP A 325 11.41 20.50 12.73
CA ASP A 325 11.05 21.17 13.99
C ASP A 325 9.99 20.39 14.77
N VAL A 326 9.26 19.49 14.11
CA VAL A 326 8.21 18.66 14.71
C VAL A 326 8.32 17.23 14.17
N CYS A 327 8.30 16.25 15.06
CA CYS A 327 8.44 14.82 14.74
C CYS A 327 7.08 14.13 14.78
N GLN A 328 6.61 13.59 13.66
CA GLN A 328 5.28 13.00 13.56
C GLN A 328 5.35 11.48 13.48
N VAL A 329 5.48 10.81 14.63
CA VAL A 329 5.41 9.35 14.66
C VAL A 329 4.01 8.86 14.31
N ASP A 330 3.92 7.69 13.69
CA ASP A 330 2.68 6.97 13.45
C ASP A 330 2.73 5.60 14.15
N ALA A 331 1.61 5.19 14.75
CA ALA A 331 1.55 3.99 15.58
C ALA A 331 1.76 2.67 14.83
N CYS A 332 1.53 2.66 13.52
CA CYS A 332 1.52 1.44 12.70
C CYS A 332 2.29 1.56 11.38
N ARG A 333 2.84 2.74 11.05
CA ARG A 333 3.86 2.92 10.02
C ARG A 333 5.17 2.22 10.39
N LEU A 334 5.56 2.37 11.65
CA LEU A 334 6.76 1.80 12.25
C LEU A 334 6.49 0.36 12.72
N GLY A 335 7.54 -0.32 13.19
CA GLY A 335 7.49 -1.66 13.76
C GLY A 335 6.82 -1.72 15.15
N GLY A 336 5.69 -1.02 15.33
CA GLY A 336 4.91 -0.99 16.56
C GLY A 336 5.55 -0.20 17.70
N VAL A 337 5.00 -0.37 18.91
CA VAL A 337 5.38 0.38 20.13
C VAL A 337 6.90 0.42 20.34
N ASN A 338 7.59 -0.71 20.18
CA ASN A 338 9.03 -0.82 20.42
C ASN A 338 9.84 0.18 19.58
N GLU A 339 9.51 0.31 18.30
CA GLU A 339 10.22 1.23 17.41
C GLU A 339 9.81 2.68 17.65
N VAL A 340 8.54 2.93 17.97
CA VAL A 340 8.07 4.26 18.37
C VAL A 340 8.81 4.75 19.62
N LEU A 341 8.97 3.92 20.66
CA LEU A 341 9.70 4.28 21.88
C LEU A 341 11.13 4.75 21.59
N ALA A 342 11.81 4.11 20.63
CA ALA A 342 13.13 4.52 20.18
C ALA A 342 13.11 5.94 19.57
N VAL A 343 12.11 6.25 18.75
CA VAL A 343 11.94 7.57 18.13
C VAL A 343 11.58 8.62 19.17
N LEU A 344 10.70 8.33 20.13
CA LEU A 344 10.36 9.25 21.23
C LEU A 344 11.61 9.66 22.03
N LEU A 345 12.45 8.69 22.38
CA LEU A 345 13.70 8.96 23.10
C LEU A 345 14.68 9.79 22.28
N MET A 346 14.84 9.51 20.98
CA MET A 346 15.66 10.36 20.10
C MET A 346 15.09 11.77 20.00
N ALA A 347 13.78 11.93 19.75
CA ALA A 347 13.15 13.24 19.65
C ALA A 347 13.33 14.05 20.95
N ALA A 348 13.16 13.41 22.12
CA ALA A 348 13.43 14.02 23.41
C ALA A 348 14.91 14.42 23.59
N LYS A 349 15.86 13.61 23.13
CA LYS A 349 17.31 13.91 23.18
C LYS A 349 17.66 15.14 22.35
N TYR A 350 17.11 15.24 21.14
CA TYR A 350 17.34 16.36 20.22
C TYR A 350 16.44 17.57 20.48
N GLY A 351 15.54 17.49 21.47
CA GLY A 351 14.66 18.60 21.85
C GLY A 351 13.56 18.91 20.82
N VAL A 352 13.20 17.94 19.98
CA VAL A 352 12.15 18.07 18.96
C VAL A 352 10.84 17.56 19.54
N PRO A 353 9.76 18.35 19.59
CA PRO A 353 8.45 17.90 20.06
C PRO A 353 7.89 16.81 19.14
N VAL A 354 7.22 15.83 19.75
CA VAL A 354 6.51 14.77 19.04
C VAL A 354 5.04 15.15 18.92
N VAL A 355 4.52 15.19 17.69
CA VAL A 355 3.12 15.49 17.37
C VAL A 355 2.63 14.35 16.47
N PRO A 356 2.14 13.24 17.04
CA PRO A 356 1.88 12.05 16.24
C PRO A 356 0.80 12.28 15.18
N HIS A 357 0.99 11.64 14.03
CA HIS A 357 -0.04 11.55 12.98
C HIS A 357 -1.16 10.63 13.46
N SER A 358 -2.40 11.00 13.17
CA SER A 358 -3.58 10.25 13.57
C SER A 358 -4.74 10.32 12.56
N GLY A 359 -4.46 10.69 11.31
CA GLY A 359 -5.43 10.85 10.22
C GLY A 359 -5.83 9.53 9.53
N GLY A 360 -6.41 8.58 10.26
CA GLY A 360 -6.77 7.27 9.71
C GLY A 360 -7.60 6.43 10.66
N VAL A 361 -8.30 5.41 10.13
CA VAL A 361 -9.13 4.53 10.96
C VAL A 361 -8.29 3.89 12.07
N GLY A 362 -8.73 4.06 13.32
CA GLY A 362 -8.12 3.49 14.52
C GLY A 362 -6.76 4.07 14.92
N LEU A 363 -6.22 5.05 14.18
CA LEU A 363 -5.00 5.74 14.60
C LEU A 363 -5.23 6.54 15.89
N PRO A 364 -6.34 7.30 16.07
CA PRO A 364 -6.62 8.00 17.33
C PRO A 364 -6.66 7.06 18.54
N GLU A 365 -7.18 5.85 18.34
CA GLU A 365 -7.23 4.80 19.36
C GLU A 365 -5.83 4.35 19.79
N TYR A 366 -4.86 4.24 18.87
CA TYR A 366 -3.47 3.93 19.19
C TYR A 366 -2.69 5.12 19.74
N THR A 367 -2.67 6.24 19.01
CA THR A 367 -1.72 7.34 19.21
C THR A 367 -1.97 8.12 20.49
N GLN A 368 -3.19 8.05 21.05
CA GLN A 368 -3.48 8.56 22.40
C GLN A 368 -2.62 7.87 23.48
N HIS A 369 -2.32 6.57 23.33
CA HIS A 369 -1.42 5.88 24.27
C HIS A 369 0.02 6.36 24.09
N LEU A 370 0.48 6.49 22.85
CA LEU A 370 1.85 6.90 22.52
C LEU A 370 2.15 8.33 23.00
N SER A 371 1.20 9.26 22.80
CA SER A 371 1.32 10.64 23.30
C SER A 371 1.29 10.70 24.84
N THR A 372 0.46 9.87 25.46
CA THR A 372 0.42 9.76 26.93
C THR A 372 1.74 9.19 27.47
N ILE A 373 2.31 8.18 26.81
CA ILE A 373 3.64 7.62 27.14
C ILE A 373 4.71 8.71 27.03
N ASP A 374 4.74 9.45 25.92
CA ASP A 374 5.73 10.51 25.73
C ASP A 374 5.67 11.54 26.85
N TYR A 375 4.47 12.05 27.15
CA TYR A 375 4.29 13.04 28.21
C TYR A 375 4.67 12.50 29.59
N VAL A 376 4.14 11.33 29.96
CA VAL A 376 4.30 10.79 31.32
C VAL A 376 5.73 10.32 31.55
N VAL A 377 6.32 9.62 30.57
CA VAL A 377 7.53 8.80 30.76
C VAL A 377 8.76 9.39 30.06
N VAL A 378 8.64 9.88 28.82
CA VAL A 378 9.80 10.16 27.97
C VAL A 378 10.17 11.65 27.95
N SER A 379 9.36 12.50 27.33
CA SER A 379 9.68 13.92 27.17
C SER A 379 9.42 14.73 28.44
N GLY A 380 8.37 14.38 29.20
CA GLY A 380 7.89 15.18 30.32
C GLY A 380 7.23 16.50 29.90
N LYS A 381 6.99 16.70 28.59
CA LYS A 381 6.49 17.95 28.02
C LYS A 381 5.18 17.69 27.30
N ARG A 382 4.13 18.47 27.61
CA ARG A 382 2.86 18.37 26.88
C ARG A 382 3.08 18.78 25.43
N SER A 383 2.56 17.95 24.53
CA SER A 383 2.48 18.21 23.08
C SER A 383 1.03 18.09 22.64
N VAL A 384 0.76 18.30 21.35
CA VAL A 384 -0.57 18.11 20.75
C VAL A 384 -0.63 16.79 19.99
N LEU A 385 -1.81 16.18 19.92
CA LEU A 385 -2.10 15.00 19.12
C LEU A 385 -3.22 15.28 18.12
N GLU A 386 -3.06 14.80 16.88
CA GLU A 386 -4.06 14.93 15.83
C GLU A 386 -5.33 14.15 16.18
N TYR A 387 -6.51 14.75 16.01
CA TYR A 387 -7.78 14.07 16.09
C TYR A 387 -8.60 14.29 14.81
N VAL A 388 -9.14 13.19 14.29
CA VAL A 388 -10.11 13.17 13.19
C VAL A 388 -11.33 12.40 13.66
N ASP A 389 -12.51 13.00 13.54
CA ASP A 389 -13.76 12.44 14.12
C ASP A 389 -14.46 11.49 13.13
N HIS A 390 -13.83 10.35 12.84
CA HIS A 390 -14.33 9.39 11.85
C HIS A 390 -14.07 7.94 12.29
N LEU A 391 -15.06 7.07 12.07
CA LEU A 391 -14.97 5.61 12.19
C LEU A 391 -14.76 5.08 13.62
N HIS A 392 -14.81 5.94 14.63
CA HIS A 392 -14.69 5.57 16.05
C HIS A 392 -15.78 4.58 16.49
N GLU A 393 -16.96 4.64 15.89
CA GLU A 393 -18.09 3.75 16.19
C GLU A 393 -17.79 2.27 15.94
N HIS A 394 -16.72 1.96 15.22
CA HIS A 394 -16.31 0.59 14.91
C HIS A 394 -15.44 -0.06 16.01
N PHE A 395 -14.96 0.70 16.99
CA PHE A 395 -14.12 0.22 18.08
C PHE A 395 -14.93 -0.02 19.36
N LEU A 396 -14.47 -0.96 20.20
CA LEU A 396 -15.09 -1.23 21.51
C LEU A 396 -14.84 -0.10 22.52
N HIS A 397 -13.66 0.51 22.46
CA HIS A 397 -13.21 1.57 23.36
C HIS A 397 -12.71 2.76 22.55
N PRO A 398 -13.62 3.50 21.88
CA PRO A 398 -13.24 4.60 20.99
C PRO A 398 -12.53 5.72 21.75
N SER A 399 -11.58 6.34 21.08
CA SER A 399 -11.02 7.62 21.53
C SER A 399 -12.10 8.72 21.52
N ALA A 400 -11.94 9.72 22.38
CA ALA A 400 -12.88 10.82 22.48
C ALA A 400 -12.17 12.10 22.93
N ILE A 401 -12.71 13.24 22.51
CA ILE A 401 -12.21 14.56 22.90
C ILE A 401 -13.22 15.25 23.82
N LYS A 402 -12.70 15.92 24.85
CA LYS A 402 -13.47 16.81 25.72
C LYS A 402 -12.62 18.01 26.13
N ASP A 403 -13.18 19.20 26.01
CA ASP A 403 -12.52 20.48 26.31
C ASP A 403 -11.17 20.65 25.58
N GLY A 404 -11.04 20.13 24.36
CA GLY A 404 -9.80 20.15 23.57
C GLY A 404 -8.72 19.17 24.03
N TYR A 405 -9.04 18.18 24.86
CA TYR A 405 -8.12 17.13 25.30
C TYR A 405 -8.65 15.74 24.98
N TYR A 406 -7.74 14.82 24.66
CA TYR A 406 -8.04 13.39 24.63
C TYR A 406 -8.51 12.91 26.01
N GLN A 407 -9.58 12.12 26.02
CA GLN A 407 -9.95 11.31 27.17
C GLN A 407 -8.96 10.16 27.27
N THR A 408 -8.23 10.10 28.37
CA THR A 408 -7.17 9.10 28.57
C THR A 408 -7.82 7.72 28.73
N PRO A 409 -7.43 6.72 27.92
CA PRO A 409 -8.05 5.40 27.96
C PRO A 409 -7.73 4.70 29.28
N LEU A 410 -8.73 4.06 29.90
CA LEU A 410 -8.57 3.35 31.17
C LEU A 410 -8.78 1.84 31.02
N GLU A 411 -9.39 1.44 29.91
CA GLU A 411 -9.70 0.06 29.56
C GLU A 411 -8.44 -0.71 29.16
N SER A 412 -8.43 -2.02 29.42
CA SER A 412 -7.26 -2.85 29.15
C SER A 412 -7.05 -3.08 27.65
N GLY A 413 -5.80 -3.07 27.22
CA GLY A 413 -5.45 -3.23 25.80
C GLY A 413 -4.97 -1.94 25.16
N TYR A 414 -5.05 -1.91 23.84
CA TYR A 414 -4.53 -0.83 22.99
C TYR A 414 -5.64 -0.11 22.21
N SER A 415 -6.88 -0.22 22.68
CA SER A 415 -8.10 0.44 22.15
C SER A 415 -8.51 0.14 20.71
N VAL A 416 -7.71 -0.64 19.96
CA VAL A 416 -8.01 -0.95 18.55
C VAL A 416 -8.89 -2.17 18.33
N GLU A 417 -9.38 -2.81 19.40
CA GLU A 417 -10.32 -3.92 19.25
C GLU A 417 -11.61 -3.46 18.55
N MET A 418 -11.80 -3.90 17.31
CA MET A 418 -12.99 -3.61 16.53
C MET A 418 -14.16 -4.51 16.92
N LYS A 419 -15.37 -3.95 16.85
CA LYS A 419 -16.62 -4.70 16.93
C LYS A 419 -16.68 -5.76 15.82
N PRO A 420 -17.02 -7.03 16.11
CA PRO A 420 -17.08 -8.09 15.09
C PRO A 420 -17.93 -7.73 13.86
N GLU A 421 -19.10 -7.12 14.08
CA GLU A 421 -20.00 -6.71 13.00
C GLU A 421 -19.41 -5.64 12.06
N SER A 422 -18.46 -4.84 12.54
CA SER A 422 -17.74 -3.87 11.71
C SER A 422 -16.81 -4.56 10.73
N MET A 423 -16.17 -5.67 11.15
CA MET A 423 -15.28 -6.45 10.29
C MET A 423 -16.05 -7.26 9.23
N ASP A 424 -17.27 -7.72 9.57
CA ASP A 424 -18.07 -8.57 8.67
C ASP A 424 -18.90 -7.78 7.65
N LYS A 425 -19.47 -6.63 8.02
CA LYS A 425 -20.34 -5.83 7.13
C LYS A 425 -19.60 -5.30 5.90
N ILE A 426 -18.30 -5.08 6.03
CA ILE A 426 -17.50 -4.31 5.09
C ILE A 426 -16.97 -5.14 3.92
N LEU A 427 -16.71 -6.43 4.15
CA LEU A 427 -16.36 -7.38 3.08
C LEU A 427 -17.49 -7.53 2.04
N THR A 428 -18.74 -7.33 2.45
CA THR A 428 -19.91 -7.60 1.61
C THR A 428 -20.17 -6.51 0.56
N ALA A 429 -19.85 -5.24 0.86
CA ALA A 429 -20.06 -4.14 -0.08
C ALA A 429 -19.15 -4.24 -1.31
N HIS A 430 -17.87 -4.60 -1.12
CA HIS A 430 -16.94 -4.82 -2.24
C HIS A 430 -17.27 -6.08 -3.06
N LEU A 431 -17.71 -7.17 -2.41
CA LEU A 431 -18.10 -8.40 -3.11
C LEU A 431 -19.46 -8.30 -3.83
N SER A 432 -20.33 -7.37 -3.45
CA SER A 432 -21.60 -7.12 -4.16
C SER A 432 -21.43 -6.29 -5.45
N GLY A 433 -20.29 -5.60 -5.63
CA GLY A 433 -19.91 -4.92 -6.87
C GLY A 433 -19.23 -5.83 -7.91
N SER A 434 -18.72 -6.99 -7.48
CA SER A 434 -18.21 -8.04 -8.37
C SER A 434 -19.24 -9.18 -8.42
N ARG A 435 -19.85 -9.44 -9.59
CA ARG A 435 -20.68 -10.65 -9.76
C ARG A 435 -19.88 -11.87 -9.32
N SER A 436 -20.29 -12.49 -8.20
CA SER A 436 -19.66 -13.69 -7.68
C SER A 436 -19.82 -14.80 -8.73
N LEU A 437 -18.72 -15.28 -9.30
CA LEU A 437 -18.65 -16.62 -9.88
C LEU A 437 -18.71 -17.62 -8.72
N LYS A 438 -19.92 -17.88 -8.22
CA LYS A 438 -20.18 -19.02 -7.36
C LYS A 438 -19.89 -20.27 -8.19
N SER A 439 -18.82 -20.98 -7.85
CA SER A 439 -18.59 -22.34 -8.32
C SER A 439 -19.70 -23.23 -7.77
N ASN A 440 -20.75 -23.45 -8.55
CA ASN A 440 -21.72 -24.51 -8.29
C ASN A 440 -21.03 -25.85 -8.52
N ARG A 441 -20.43 -26.42 -7.48
CA ARG A 441 -20.28 -27.88 -7.37
C ARG A 441 -21.40 -28.37 -6.45
N GLN A 442 -22.51 -28.78 -7.04
CA GLN A 442 -23.42 -29.69 -6.38
C GLN A 442 -22.93 -31.14 -6.57
N PRO A 443 -23.11 -32.02 -5.58
CA PRO A 443 -22.69 -33.41 -5.70
C PRO A 443 -23.60 -34.18 -6.66
N VAL A 444 -22.98 -35.08 -7.41
CA VAL A 444 -23.59 -35.98 -8.39
C VAL A 444 -24.63 -36.89 -7.73
N GLN A 445 -25.87 -36.84 -8.20
CA GLN A 445 -26.85 -37.93 -8.09
C GLN A 445 -27.29 -38.35 -9.49
N GLN A 446 -27.33 -39.66 -9.72
CA GLN A 446 -27.54 -40.30 -11.03
C GLN A 446 -29.03 -40.54 -11.37
N HIS A 447 -29.29 -40.55 -12.70
CA HIS A 447 -30.40 -41.14 -13.48
C HIS A 447 -31.62 -40.25 -13.81
N PRO A 448 -32.38 -40.55 -14.90
CA PRO A 448 -32.01 -40.72 -16.32
C PRO A 448 -32.89 -39.83 -17.25
N PRO A 449 -32.71 -39.81 -18.59
CA PRO A 449 -33.24 -38.78 -19.48
C PRO A 449 -34.63 -39.14 -20.03
N ASP A 450 -35.55 -38.16 -20.18
CA ASP A 450 -36.57 -38.11 -21.24
C ASP A 450 -37.51 -36.88 -21.15
N GLN A 451 -38.03 -36.50 -22.34
CA GLN A 451 -39.13 -35.55 -22.68
C GLN A 451 -38.77 -34.05 -22.83
N MET A 452 -38.55 -33.56 -24.06
CA MET A 452 -39.55 -33.08 -25.05
C MET A 452 -40.35 -31.85 -24.56
N VAL A 453 -40.05 -30.63 -25.02
CA VAL A 453 -40.47 -29.97 -26.29
C VAL A 453 -41.85 -29.28 -26.19
N GLN A 454 -41.93 -28.08 -26.80
CA GLN A 454 -43.09 -27.23 -27.19
C GLN A 454 -43.51 -26.11 -26.20
N MET A 455 -43.34 -24.82 -26.51
CA MET A 455 -43.77 -23.93 -27.64
C MET A 455 -44.83 -22.94 -27.14
N ALA A 456 -44.50 -21.64 -27.18
CA ALA A 456 -45.41 -20.50 -27.41
C ALA A 456 -44.52 -19.27 -27.69
N GLN A 457 -44.23 -18.93 -28.94
CA GLN A 457 -45.00 -18.05 -29.85
C GLN A 457 -44.96 -16.55 -29.46
N HIS A 458 -44.27 -15.78 -30.32
CA HIS A 458 -44.00 -14.33 -30.46
C HIS A 458 -45.24 -13.38 -30.36
N PRO A 459 -45.16 -12.02 -30.37
CA PRO A 459 -44.04 -11.09 -30.67
C PRO A 459 -43.88 -9.85 -29.73
N GLU A 460 -42.83 -9.05 -29.98
CA GLU A 460 -42.54 -7.67 -29.49
C GLU A 460 -42.04 -7.46 -28.04
N ASP A 461 -40.73 -7.21 -27.88
CA ASP A 461 -40.22 -6.01 -27.19
C ASP A 461 -38.71 -5.81 -27.48
N ASP A 462 -38.41 -4.70 -28.17
CA ASP A 462 -37.09 -4.13 -28.41
C ASP A 462 -36.42 -3.73 -27.09
N ARG A 463 -35.52 -4.55 -26.53
CA ARG A 463 -34.65 -4.13 -25.41
C ARG A 463 -33.26 -4.75 -25.42
N ILE A 464 -32.52 -4.65 -26.52
CA ILE A 464 -31.04 -4.59 -26.47
C ILE A 464 -30.53 -3.62 -27.54
N ILE A 465 -31.02 -2.38 -27.51
CA ILE A 465 -30.38 -1.22 -28.17
C ILE A 465 -30.36 -0.08 -27.15
N CYS A 466 -29.54 -0.23 -26.11
CA CYS A 466 -29.06 0.89 -25.30
C CYS A 466 -28.14 0.35 -24.21
N SER A 467 -26.82 0.35 -24.43
CA SER A 467 -25.80 0.37 -23.36
C SER A 467 -24.35 0.55 -23.86
N ILE A 468 -24.11 0.86 -25.14
CA ILE A 468 -22.75 1.19 -25.65
C ILE A 468 -22.61 2.68 -26.00
N GLU A 469 -23.66 3.48 -25.85
CA GLU A 469 -23.59 4.95 -25.98
C GLU A 469 -23.35 5.69 -24.65
N LYS A 470 -23.20 4.98 -23.52
CA LYS A 470 -22.94 5.59 -22.20
C LYS A 470 -21.49 5.54 -21.73
N LEU A 471 -20.54 5.32 -22.62
CA LEU A 471 -19.10 5.49 -22.35
C LEU A 471 -18.46 6.57 -23.24
N ALA A 472 -19.26 7.53 -23.71
CA ALA A 472 -18.78 8.72 -24.39
C ALA A 472 -18.74 9.90 -23.43
N ASP A 473 -17.77 9.90 -22.51
CA ASP A 473 -17.36 11.11 -21.79
C ASP A 473 -15.85 11.09 -21.54
N PHE A 474 -15.07 10.95 -22.62
CA PHE A 474 -13.66 11.30 -22.66
C PHE A 474 -13.30 11.71 -24.10
N GLU A 475 -13.23 13.02 -24.36
CA GLU A 475 -12.89 13.61 -25.66
C GLU A 475 -11.50 13.23 -26.21
N HIS A 476 -10.64 12.56 -25.42
CA HIS A 476 -9.31 12.12 -25.86
C HIS A 476 -9.27 10.76 -26.59
N TYR A 477 -10.36 9.98 -26.60
CA TYR A 477 -10.36 8.63 -27.23
C TYR A 477 -11.07 8.54 -28.58
N LYS A 478 -11.72 9.62 -29.06
CA LYS A 478 -12.45 9.60 -30.34
C LYS A 478 -11.54 9.45 -31.57
N ALA A 479 -10.30 9.95 -31.53
CA ALA A 479 -9.36 9.80 -32.65
C ALA A 479 -8.91 8.33 -32.83
N TRP A 480 -8.58 7.66 -31.73
CA TRP A 480 -8.06 6.29 -31.74
C TRP A 480 -9.13 5.23 -32.01
N TYR A 481 -10.38 5.48 -31.59
CA TYR A 481 -11.50 4.58 -31.87
C TYR A 481 -11.89 4.56 -33.35
N VAL A 482 -11.75 5.71 -34.04
CA VAL A 482 -11.98 5.80 -35.49
C VAL A 482 -10.89 5.02 -36.24
N ASP A 483 -9.63 5.12 -35.84
CA ASP A 483 -8.52 4.43 -36.51
C ASP A 483 -8.55 2.90 -36.34
N ILE A 484 -8.90 2.40 -35.15
CA ILE A 484 -9.05 0.96 -34.88
C ILE A 484 -10.26 0.38 -35.65
N THR A 485 -11.38 1.12 -35.68
CA THR A 485 -12.59 0.67 -36.40
C THR A 485 -12.37 0.68 -37.92
N VAL A 486 -11.59 1.63 -38.44
CA VAL A 486 -11.20 1.70 -39.85
C VAL A 486 -10.24 0.56 -40.21
N GLY A 487 -9.25 0.25 -39.38
CA GLY A 487 -8.33 -0.88 -39.59
C GLY A 487 -9.03 -2.24 -39.58
N LEU A 488 -9.95 -2.46 -38.64
CA LEU A 488 -10.73 -3.72 -38.56
C LEU A 488 -11.78 -3.86 -39.68
N LYS A 489 -12.29 -2.75 -40.23
CA LYS A 489 -13.13 -2.75 -41.44
C LYS A 489 -12.31 -3.01 -42.71
N ALA A 490 -11.11 -2.44 -42.82
CA ALA A 490 -10.22 -2.64 -43.96
C ALA A 490 -9.74 -4.10 -44.09
N LEU A 491 -9.60 -4.80 -42.97
CA LEU A 491 -9.23 -6.23 -42.92
C LEU A 491 -10.43 -7.19 -43.02
N GLY A 492 -11.66 -6.70 -43.19
CA GLY A 492 -12.87 -7.53 -43.31
C GLY A 492 -13.29 -8.31 -42.05
N LEU A 493 -12.60 -8.11 -40.92
CA LEU A 493 -12.74 -8.93 -39.71
C LEU A 493 -13.96 -8.56 -38.85
N LEU A 494 -14.52 -7.36 -39.00
CA LEU A 494 -15.70 -6.93 -38.23
C LEU A 494 -16.98 -7.73 -38.54
N GLY A 495 -17.12 -8.25 -39.77
CA GLY A 495 -18.24 -9.13 -40.14
C GLY A 495 -18.18 -10.50 -39.46
N HIS A 496 -16.96 -11.03 -39.25
CA HIS A 496 -16.76 -12.31 -38.59
C HIS A 496 -16.90 -12.26 -37.07
N ILE A 497 -16.60 -11.12 -36.44
CA ILE A 497 -16.76 -10.94 -34.99
C ILE A 497 -18.24 -10.79 -34.61
N ASN A 498 -19.06 -10.20 -35.48
CA ASN A 498 -20.50 -9.96 -35.23
C ASN A 498 -21.45 -10.96 -35.91
N GLY A 499 -20.93 -12.00 -36.58
CA GLY A 499 -21.75 -13.09 -37.13
C GLY A 499 -22.60 -12.74 -38.36
N GLN A 500 -22.25 -11.72 -39.15
CA GLN A 500 -22.94 -11.40 -40.40
C GLN A 500 -22.00 -11.49 -41.61
N SER A 501 -22.50 -12.05 -42.72
CA SER A 501 -21.76 -12.15 -43.99
C SER A 501 -21.47 -10.75 -44.58
N PRO A 502 -20.26 -10.49 -45.11
CA PRO A 502 -19.90 -9.17 -45.62
C PRO A 502 -20.62 -8.86 -46.94
N SER A 503 -21.18 -7.65 -47.06
CA SER A 503 -21.68 -7.09 -48.32
C SER A 503 -20.55 -6.43 -49.12
N PRO A 504 -20.57 -6.47 -50.46
CA PRO A 504 -19.47 -5.99 -51.28
C PRO A 504 -19.60 -4.49 -51.56
N GLY A 505 -18.65 -3.70 -51.08
CA GLY A 505 -18.47 -2.33 -51.53
C GLY A 505 -17.78 -1.43 -50.51
N LEU A 506 -16.45 -1.41 -50.52
CA LEU A 506 -15.63 -0.39 -49.84
C LEU A 506 -14.25 -0.32 -50.54
N SER A 507 -14.23 0.18 -51.79
CA SER A 507 -13.08 0.95 -52.26
C SER A 507 -13.17 2.34 -51.60
N HIS A 508 -12.03 3.00 -51.33
CA HIS A 508 -11.84 4.33 -50.69
C HIS A 508 -11.23 4.35 -49.27
N GLY A 509 -10.73 3.22 -48.74
CA GLY A 509 -9.95 3.20 -47.47
C GLY A 509 -8.44 2.99 -47.61
N ALA A 510 -7.96 2.55 -48.79
CA ALA A 510 -6.58 2.08 -48.96
C ALA A 510 -5.54 3.21 -49.07
N ASP A 511 -5.94 4.42 -49.46
CA ASP A 511 -4.99 5.48 -49.79
C ASP A 511 -4.39 6.21 -48.56
N LYS A 512 -4.85 5.91 -47.33
CA LYS A 512 -4.26 6.47 -46.10
C LYS A 512 -3.23 5.59 -45.39
N LEU A 513 -3.04 4.34 -45.84
CA LEU A 513 -2.04 3.42 -45.27
C LEU A 513 -0.63 3.62 -45.88
N ASN A 514 -0.54 4.29 -47.04
CA ASN A 514 0.74 4.53 -47.73
C ASN A 514 1.56 5.72 -47.18
N GLU A 515 1.12 6.40 -46.11
CA GLU A 515 1.88 7.49 -45.47
C GLU A 515 2.70 7.03 -44.24
N TRP A 516 2.71 5.73 -43.92
CA TRP A 516 3.43 5.20 -42.76
C TRP A 516 4.89 4.90 -43.12
N ASN A 517 5.81 5.76 -42.67
CA ASN A 517 7.24 5.58 -42.88
C ASN A 517 7.82 4.40 -42.06
N HIS A 518 8.87 3.81 -42.63
CA HIS A 518 9.49 2.52 -42.31
C HIS A 518 10.16 2.32 -40.92
N ASP A 519 9.97 3.20 -39.93
CA ASP A 519 10.74 3.17 -38.67
C ASP A 519 9.95 2.92 -37.36
N ASP A 520 8.64 2.70 -37.41
CA ASP A 520 7.85 2.52 -36.18
C ASP A 520 7.76 1.06 -35.71
N THR A 521 8.90 0.54 -35.20
CA THR A 521 8.96 -0.74 -34.47
C THR A 521 7.98 -0.78 -33.28
N ARG A 522 7.56 0.39 -32.77
CA ARG A 522 6.58 0.51 -31.67
C ARG A 522 5.14 0.24 -32.11
N ALA A 523 4.74 0.67 -33.30
CA ALA A 523 3.38 0.47 -33.79
C ALA A 523 3.13 -1.01 -34.13
N VAL A 524 4.12 -1.67 -34.73
CA VAL A 524 4.10 -3.11 -35.02
C VAL A 524 4.10 -3.92 -33.71
N ARG A 525 4.94 -3.54 -32.73
CA ARG A 525 4.98 -4.20 -31.41
C ARG A 525 3.69 -4.00 -30.62
N PHE A 526 3.03 -2.84 -30.75
CA PHE A 526 1.74 -2.56 -30.12
C PHE A 526 0.61 -3.37 -30.76
N LEU A 527 0.61 -3.49 -32.09
CA LEU A 527 -0.35 -4.32 -32.82
C LEU A 527 -0.19 -5.81 -32.44
N LEU A 528 1.04 -6.31 -32.37
CA LEU A 528 1.34 -7.69 -31.97
C LEU A 528 0.98 -7.99 -30.51
N LEU A 529 1.26 -7.06 -29.58
CA LEU A 529 0.84 -7.19 -28.18
C LEU A 529 -0.68 -7.18 -28.04
N THR A 530 -1.38 -6.40 -28.88
CA THR A 530 -2.84 -6.34 -28.89
C THR A 530 -3.43 -7.64 -29.44
N ILE A 531 -2.88 -8.17 -30.54
CA ILE A 531 -3.28 -9.47 -31.11
C ILE A 531 -2.99 -10.61 -30.12
N ALA A 532 -1.82 -10.62 -29.47
CA ALA A 532 -1.46 -11.62 -28.47
C ALA A 532 -2.35 -11.54 -27.22
N ARG A 533 -2.73 -10.33 -26.80
CA ARG A 533 -3.64 -10.12 -25.68
C ARG A 533 -5.05 -10.58 -25.99
N GLU A 534 -5.57 -10.29 -27.19
CA GLU A 534 -6.90 -10.74 -27.60
C GLU A 534 -6.92 -12.26 -27.88
N LEU A 535 -5.84 -12.85 -28.39
CA LEU A 535 -5.68 -14.31 -28.50
C LEU A 535 -5.63 -14.97 -27.12
N LYS A 536 -4.88 -14.41 -26.17
CA LYS A 536 -4.83 -14.88 -24.78
C LYS A 536 -6.23 -14.81 -24.15
N ARG A 537 -6.96 -13.73 -24.40
CA ARG A 537 -8.32 -13.54 -23.92
C ARG A 537 -9.30 -14.55 -24.54
N ALA A 538 -9.23 -14.77 -25.85
CA ALA A 538 -10.05 -15.76 -26.55
C ALA A 538 -9.78 -17.21 -26.09
N VAL A 539 -8.51 -17.57 -25.87
CA VAL A 539 -8.11 -18.91 -25.41
C VAL A 539 -8.54 -19.17 -23.95
N PHE A 540 -8.36 -18.20 -23.06
CA PHE A 540 -8.64 -18.38 -21.63
C PHE A 540 -10.10 -18.13 -21.24
N GLU A 541 -10.79 -17.16 -21.85
CA GLU A 541 -12.17 -16.81 -21.47
C GLU A 541 -13.22 -17.63 -22.23
N ASN A 542 -12.94 -18.06 -23.47
CA ASN A 542 -13.93 -18.75 -24.31
C ASN A 542 -13.64 -20.25 -24.54
N GLY A 543 -12.58 -20.81 -23.95
CA GLY A 543 -12.33 -22.26 -23.91
C GLY A 543 -12.12 -22.93 -25.28
N TRP A 544 -11.26 -22.37 -26.12
CA TRP A 544 -11.04 -22.86 -27.49
C TRP A 544 -10.16 -24.12 -27.50
N THR A 545 -10.64 -25.22 -28.08
CA THR A 545 -10.01 -26.56 -27.98
C THR A 545 -9.41 -27.12 -29.27
N GLU A 546 -9.46 -26.45 -30.42
CA GLU A 546 -8.99 -27.04 -31.69
C GLU A 546 -7.80 -26.31 -32.34
N GLU A 547 -6.71 -27.07 -32.55
CA GLU A 547 -5.42 -26.70 -33.18
C GLU A 547 -5.59 -26.06 -34.58
N THR A 548 -6.67 -26.40 -35.27
CA THR A 548 -7.01 -26.01 -36.64
C THR A 548 -7.25 -24.51 -36.83
N THR A 549 -7.70 -23.80 -35.80
CA THR A 549 -8.07 -22.38 -35.90
C THR A 549 -6.87 -21.47 -35.63
N ALA A 550 -5.99 -21.83 -34.69
CA ALA A 550 -4.73 -21.11 -34.46
C ALA A 550 -3.79 -21.18 -35.68
N LEU A 551 -3.74 -22.35 -36.34
CA LEU A 551 -3.03 -22.53 -37.61
C LEU A 551 -3.61 -21.66 -38.73
N LYS A 552 -4.94 -21.59 -38.86
CA LYS A 552 -5.59 -20.73 -39.85
C LYS A 552 -5.36 -19.24 -39.58
N THR A 553 -5.31 -18.81 -38.33
CA THR A 553 -4.98 -17.42 -37.97
C THR A 553 -3.53 -17.08 -38.34
N LEU A 554 -2.58 -18.00 -38.15
CA LEU A 554 -1.19 -17.82 -38.57
C LEU A 554 -1.03 -17.81 -40.09
N GLU A 555 -1.76 -18.67 -40.81
CA GLU A 555 -1.82 -18.66 -42.27
C GLU A 555 -2.44 -17.35 -42.80
N LEU A 556 -3.48 -16.83 -42.14
CA LEU A 556 -4.08 -15.54 -42.46
C LEU A 556 -3.12 -14.37 -42.19
N ILE A 557 -2.35 -14.37 -41.09
CA ILE A 557 -1.34 -13.33 -40.81
C ILE A 557 -0.22 -13.37 -41.85
N ARG A 558 0.19 -14.56 -42.29
CA ARG A 558 1.16 -14.76 -43.37
C ARG A 558 0.62 -14.28 -44.73
N ASP A 559 -0.61 -14.64 -45.06
CA ASP A 559 -1.20 -14.39 -46.39
C ASP A 559 -1.74 -12.96 -46.54
N SER A 560 -2.05 -12.28 -45.42
CA SER A 560 -2.53 -10.89 -45.40
C SER A 560 -1.42 -9.85 -45.45
N ALA A 561 -0.15 -10.27 -45.41
CA ALA A 561 0.99 -9.37 -45.34
C ALA A 561 2.02 -9.70 -46.41
N ALA A 562 1.98 -8.96 -47.52
CA ALA A 562 3.10 -8.92 -48.46
C ALA A 562 4.36 -8.26 -47.84
N GLU A 563 4.26 -7.66 -46.64
CA GLU A 563 5.32 -6.86 -46.02
C GLU A 563 5.56 -7.14 -44.52
N VAL A 564 5.22 -8.33 -44.02
CA VAL A 564 5.64 -8.73 -42.66
C VAL A 564 6.99 -9.46 -42.76
N SER A 565 8.01 -8.92 -42.07
CA SER A 565 9.35 -9.50 -42.06
C SER A 565 9.35 -10.93 -41.50
N GLU A 566 10.22 -11.79 -42.04
CA GLU A 566 10.41 -13.19 -41.61
C GLU A 566 10.62 -13.28 -40.08
N THR A 567 11.27 -12.27 -39.48
CA THR A 567 11.52 -12.10 -38.05
C THR A 567 10.24 -11.99 -37.20
N THR A 568 9.16 -11.41 -37.73
CA THR A 568 7.89 -11.23 -37.00
C THR A 568 7.11 -12.54 -36.89
N VAL A 569 7.19 -13.37 -37.93
CA VAL A 569 6.60 -14.71 -37.95
C VAL A 569 7.34 -15.61 -36.95
N GLU A 570 8.67 -15.47 -36.87
CA GLU A 570 9.50 -16.18 -35.88
C GLU A 570 9.15 -15.84 -34.44
N GLU A 571 8.98 -14.56 -34.09
CA GLU A 571 8.62 -14.15 -32.72
C GLU A 571 7.23 -14.65 -32.31
N THR A 572 6.29 -14.69 -33.25
CA THR A 572 4.93 -15.18 -32.99
C THR A 572 4.93 -16.68 -32.69
N ILE A 573 5.70 -17.47 -33.46
CA ILE A 573 5.90 -18.91 -33.20
C ILE A 573 6.53 -19.14 -31.83
N ARG A 574 7.53 -18.32 -31.44
CA ARG A 574 8.18 -18.39 -30.11
C ARG A 574 7.19 -18.18 -28.96
N VAL A 575 6.34 -17.15 -29.06
CA VAL A 575 5.34 -16.84 -28.03
C VAL A 575 4.33 -17.97 -27.88
N MET A 576 3.87 -18.57 -28.98
CA MET A 576 2.91 -19.67 -28.94
C MET A 576 3.49 -20.96 -28.35
N PHE A 577 4.74 -21.30 -28.67
CA PHE A 577 5.42 -22.44 -28.04
C PHE A 577 5.63 -22.23 -26.53
N PHE A 578 6.04 -21.03 -26.12
CA PHE A 578 6.22 -20.70 -24.70
C PHE A 578 4.92 -20.74 -23.89
N LEU A 579 3.76 -20.53 -24.54
CA LEU A 579 2.46 -20.53 -23.88
C LEU A 579 1.92 -21.94 -23.60
N ASP A 580 2.15 -22.93 -24.48
CA ASP A 580 1.82 -24.34 -24.18
C ASP A 580 2.70 -25.34 -24.99
N PRO A 581 3.90 -25.68 -24.48
CA PRO A 581 4.88 -26.51 -25.21
C PRO A 581 4.46 -27.99 -25.35
N ARG A 582 3.32 -28.40 -24.77
CA ARG A 582 2.78 -29.76 -24.89
C ARG A 582 1.83 -29.93 -26.07
N LYS A 583 1.34 -28.82 -26.64
CA LYS A 583 0.36 -28.82 -27.74
C LYS A 583 0.96 -28.38 -29.07
N PHE A 584 2.08 -27.66 -29.04
CA PHE A 584 2.67 -27.05 -30.20
C PHE A 584 4.11 -27.55 -30.37
N ASP A 585 4.35 -28.31 -31.43
CA ASP A 585 5.69 -28.72 -31.83
C ASP A 585 6.33 -27.63 -32.70
N LEU A 586 7.55 -27.23 -32.35
CA LEU A 586 8.27 -26.13 -32.99
C LEU A 586 8.69 -26.46 -34.43
N GLU A 587 9.08 -27.70 -34.72
CA GLU A 587 9.44 -28.13 -36.08
C GLU A 587 8.21 -28.13 -36.97
N THR A 588 7.08 -28.66 -36.50
CA THR A 588 5.81 -28.67 -37.24
C THR A 588 5.27 -27.26 -37.52
N LEU A 589 5.38 -26.32 -36.56
CA LEU A 589 4.98 -24.93 -36.76
C LEU A 589 5.90 -24.19 -37.75
N ALA A 590 7.21 -24.37 -37.64
CA ALA A 590 8.17 -23.77 -38.56
C ALA A 590 7.98 -24.26 -40.00
N GLU A 591 7.70 -25.55 -40.17
CA GLU A 591 7.46 -26.17 -41.49
C GLU A 591 6.15 -25.65 -42.13
N LYS A 592 5.06 -25.57 -41.36
CA LYS A 592 3.76 -25.03 -41.84
C LYS A 592 3.82 -23.54 -42.16
N CYS A 593 4.62 -22.78 -41.43
CA CYS A 593 4.85 -21.36 -41.67
C CYS A 593 5.97 -21.07 -42.69
N LYS A 594 6.62 -22.11 -43.25
CA LYS A 594 7.71 -22.04 -44.24
C LYS A 594 8.93 -21.20 -43.80
N VAL A 595 9.24 -21.20 -42.51
CA VAL A 595 10.40 -20.53 -41.94
C VAL A 595 11.59 -21.49 -41.94
N ARG A 596 12.80 -21.04 -42.31
CA ARG A 596 13.98 -21.94 -42.39
C ARG A 596 14.43 -22.36 -40.98
N TRP A 597 14.26 -23.65 -40.67
CA TRP A 597 14.68 -24.25 -39.40
C TRP A 597 16.14 -23.97 -39.00
N THR A 598 17.03 -23.82 -39.99
CA THR A 598 18.44 -23.52 -39.77
C THR A 598 18.69 -22.16 -39.12
N GLN A 599 17.83 -21.15 -39.31
CA GLN A 599 17.97 -19.82 -38.68
C GLN A 599 17.55 -19.80 -37.21
N ILE A 600 16.59 -20.63 -36.82
CA ILE A 600 16.12 -20.75 -35.43
C ILE A 600 17.19 -21.43 -34.55
N LYS A 601 17.96 -22.38 -35.10
CA LYS A 601 19.05 -23.07 -34.39
C LYS A 601 20.28 -22.18 -34.13
N THR A 602 20.62 -21.26 -35.03
CA THR A 602 21.86 -20.46 -34.92
C THR A 602 21.84 -19.48 -33.75
N LEU A 603 20.66 -19.08 -33.28
CA LEU A 603 20.51 -18.11 -32.20
C LEU A 603 20.73 -18.71 -30.80
N TYR A 604 20.70 -20.05 -30.65
CA TYR A 604 20.93 -20.74 -29.36
C TYR A 604 21.59 -22.12 -29.59
N PRO A 605 22.88 -22.17 -29.92
CA PRO A 605 23.57 -23.40 -30.34
C PRO A 605 23.68 -24.48 -29.23
N ASP A 606 23.60 -24.09 -27.95
CA ASP A 606 23.89 -24.98 -26.81
C ASP A 606 22.68 -25.49 -26.02
N MET A 607 21.45 -25.23 -26.47
CA MET A 607 20.28 -25.91 -25.90
C MET A 607 20.26 -27.37 -26.36
N LYS A 608 20.80 -28.29 -25.54
CA LYS A 608 20.60 -29.74 -25.72
C LYS A 608 19.12 -30.08 -25.56
N PHE A 609 18.39 -30.02 -26.69
CA PHE A 609 16.94 -30.16 -26.83
C PHE A 609 16.35 -31.43 -26.16
N LYS A 610 17.15 -32.49 -26.01
CA LYS A 610 16.73 -33.73 -25.34
C LYS A 610 16.59 -33.61 -23.81
N THR A 611 17.37 -32.75 -23.15
CA THR A 611 17.33 -32.62 -21.69
C THR A 611 16.11 -31.81 -21.23
N PHE A 612 15.68 -30.82 -22.03
CA PHE A 612 14.51 -29.99 -21.72
C PHE A 612 13.19 -30.76 -21.86
N ILE A 613 13.06 -31.62 -22.88
CA ILE A 613 11.86 -32.46 -23.05
C ILE A 613 11.76 -33.53 -21.96
N SER A 614 12.87 -34.11 -21.50
CA SER A 614 12.89 -35.05 -20.37
C SER A 614 12.39 -34.40 -19.07
N LEU A 615 12.84 -33.18 -18.76
CA LEU A 615 12.41 -32.43 -17.57
C LEU A 615 10.95 -31.95 -17.64
N ALA A 616 10.45 -31.65 -18.84
CA ALA A 616 9.05 -31.27 -19.06
C ALA A 616 8.08 -32.47 -19.03
N GLN A 617 8.53 -33.65 -19.47
CA GLN A 617 7.73 -34.89 -19.45
C GLN A 617 7.61 -35.51 -18.06
N GLU A 618 8.61 -35.32 -17.19
CA GLU A 618 8.56 -35.78 -15.79
C GLU A 618 7.83 -34.81 -14.84
N GLY A 619 7.31 -33.67 -15.34
CA GLY A 619 6.46 -32.77 -14.56
C GLY A 619 7.19 -31.93 -13.50
N VAL A 620 8.52 -31.82 -13.58
CA VAL A 620 9.36 -31.17 -12.54
C VAL A 620 9.43 -29.63 -12.70
N ILE A 621 9.06 -29.06 -13.85
CA ILE A 621 9.06 -27.59 -14.02
C ILE A 621 7.71 -26.99 -13.60
N ARG A 622 7.46 -26.98 -12.29
CA ARG A 622 6.63 -25.95 -11.64
C ARG A 622 7.54 -25.22 -10.66
N ARG A 623 8.00 -24.03 -11.07
CA ARG A 623 8.82 -23.03 -10.35
C ARG A 623 10.28 -22.99 -10.81
N THR A 624 10.52 -22.22 -11.89
CA THR A 624 11.78 -21.50 -12.12
C THR A 624 11.57 -20.58 -13.33
N CYS A 625 11.06 -19.38 -13.09
CA CYS A 625 11.09 -18.30 -14.08
C CYS A 625 11.38 -16.99 -13.36
N SER A 626 12.63 -16.83 -12.93
CA SER A 626 13.16 -15.52 -12.51
C SER A 626 14.68 -15.38 -12.62
N LEU A 627 15.38 -16.26 -13.36
CA LEU A 627 16.86 -16.26 -13.37
C LEU A 627 17.52 -16.02 -14.74
N CYS A 628 16.79 -15.62 -15.78
CA CYS A 628 17.39 -15.43 -17.12
C CYS A 628 17.18 -14.02 -17.71
N CYS A 629 17.25 -12.97 -16.90
CA CYS A 629 17.44 -11.61 -17.41
C CYS A 629 18.58 -10.90 -16.69
N HIS A 630 19.68 -10.72 -17.45
CA HIS A 630 20.86 -9.88 -17.22
C HIS A 630 22.05 -10.46 -16.43
N GLN A 631 23.04 -10.95 -17.19
CA GLN A 631 24.42 -10.58 -16.94
C GLN A 631 25.05 -10.03 -18.22
N ASP A 632 25.55 -8.80 -18.13
CA ASP A 632 26.46 -8.19 -19.09
C ASP A 632 27.77 -8.99 -19.13
N TYR A 633 28.22 -9.36 -20.33
CA TYR A 633 29.60 -9.75 -20.57
C TYR A 633 30.18 -8.86 -21.68
N ARG A 634 31.09 -7.97 -21.26
CA ARG A 634 32.07 -7.34 -22.13
C ARG A 634 33.32 -8.22 -22.16
N GLU A 635 33.77 -8.47 -23.39
CA GLU A 635 35.05 -8.94 -23.89
C GLU A 635 36.21 -9.04 -22.87
N ILE A 636 36.70 -10.27 -22.67
CA ILE A 636 38.12 -10.54 -22.43
C ILE A 636 38.49 -11.74 -23.31
N GLU A 637 39.51 -11.51 -24.14
CA GLU A 637 40.10 -12.44 -25.10
C GLU A 637 40.60 -13.72 -24.42
N THR A 638 40.46 -14.81 -25.17
CA THR A 638 41.06 -16.12 -24.91
C THR A 638 42.59 -16.04 -24.94
N ASP A 639 43.24 -16.61 -23.94
CA ASP A 639 44.50 -17.33 -24.17
C ASP A 639 44.51 -18.64 -23.38
N HIS A 640 44.92 -19.68 -24.09
CA HIS A 640 45.03 -21.07 -23.66
C HIS A 640 45.97 -21.24 -22.46
N ASP A 641 45.61 -22.12 -21.52
CA ASP A 641 46.38 -23.35 -21.20
C ASP A 641 45.95 -23.98 -19.87
N GLY A 642 45.71 -25.30 -19.91
CA GLY A 642 46.20 -26.20 -18.87
C GLY A 642 45.27 -26.60 -17.71
N VAL A 643 45.12 -27.93 -17.60
CA VAL A 643 45.03 -28.75 -16.37
C VAL A 643 43.62 -29.15 -15.87
N GLU A 644 43.27 -30.39 -16.27
CA GLU A 644 42.77 -31.55 -15.49
C GLU A 644 42.07 -31.39 -14.13
N GLU A 645 40.97 -32.16 -14.01
CA GLU A 645 40.54 -32.97 -12.83
C GLU A 645 40.15 -32.18 -11.55
N GLU A 646 39.20 -32.56 -10.70
CA GLU A 646 38.43 -33.79 -10.45
C GLU A 646 37.33 -33.38 -9.42
N GLU A 647 36.31 -34.23 -9.26
CA GLU A 647 35.53 -34.44 -8.04
C GLU A 647 34.86 -33.25 -7.32
N ALA A 648 33.52 -33.18 -7.40
CA ALA A 648 32.63 -33.24 -6.22
C ALA A 648 31.15 -33.16 -6.64
N ASP A 649 30.58 -34.34 -6.90
CA ASP A 649 29.16 -34.60 -6.65
C ASP A 649 29.03 -34.90 -5.15
N GLU A 650 28.21 -34.13 -4.41
CA GLU A 650 27.27 -34.66 -3.41
C GLU A 650 26.46 -33.52 -2.75
N HIS A 651 25.15 -33.59 -2.95
CA HIS A 651 24.04 -32.92 -2.23
C HIS A 651 23.69 -31.47 -2.60
N LEU A 652 22.67 -31.31 -3.45
CA LEU A 652 21.48 -30.50 -3.20
C LEU A 652 20.29 -30.92 -4.08
#